data_AF-A0A1Y1WZQ1-F1
#
_entry.id   AF-A0A1Y1WZQ1-F1
#
_cell.length_a   1.000
_cell.length_b   1.000
_cell.length_c   1.000
_cell.angle_alpha   90.00
_cell.angle_beta   90.00
_cell.angle_gamma   90.00
#
_symmetry.space_group_name_H-M   'P 1'
#
loop_
_entity.id
_entity.type
_entity.pdbx_description
1 polymer ?
#
loop_
_entity_poly.entity_id
_entity_poly.type
_entity_poly.pdbx_seq_one_letter_code
_entity_poly.pdbx_strand_id
1 'polypeptide(L)'
;MGEINENIRYYYKSLNYENRFYTNEKFDFYSEDVTQLTTDNSCSVVKTNSNSWSIQCNDVGIHEFVMTNADNVKQSFNVNIEKRLNCYRWNFITIYSEIQIEPINIVTPGEEYIARLWVVSGEEERNDNIIPTNFEKDITVGLYMNGLTPNISFLDDENKFDILDISFSKNEGYWSIRLVVNNPGLILFEINNNNIHLFNCTIEKTKLSLPITNKVINDQRDDIENDSKIATSFIKLYQNPCYKNQLIAKSDNNYGVKSFIYSIDNFRTINTKFLNDIEENDTIADIIPVDTENLFILTSSNKLYKLSNMKTLEPISIFPTEQIITNIAGTSFCTPTIKYIEITRDNNSIENYNNYYVAYLYKDNQFYFTNDKFESLNLTYVKQYGSIIDIVIHPLNKIFILLMQNQNNANLILIYDPETDTITEGFNFEKGISQKYGNNYHIDSLEKLVISDLGTNELFIYGKMKLFYSPNSGKFVYEMELINSNDDKASLLRNEKIIKVTTSEYGNIAVQTSSNRIFYGSSNLPELYEINSGIQKDDISSTVMFDEFGDLYVVTSSSKEPYISRRRLPIHNEITIKRKGINGNNNGFNKECPIYEFNSDVKSEYFIDIGETISFNSSVTVKSGYLNGISFTYSNNDLLNITYIDNEIKPVDKYSDNSIKTLNRQVQITNKYKTKNGISSVVITPHNNQMECEIPPKKSTIYLKCPPKRNIRFNVSDKYKDLTCDNTEYPDSFKYFKKYWKNWQKNEIGKKDKHETFDCNLYGPPIPVYYSSEFIPTFSLYDGDTYIKELDAEFVLIEDKGSIAYSYSKKLKDTNCTSKPQTWAEMAIKYPYTDITNVWTPANYKSCEIEKNDFNKKDEYQILSLNNKNGLNWKGQNNMYLMFTAIVVDPEYSYCTLKAKFALYVYGASMKTYLQLLLVFGSIIIIVILLIISFFLYKYYFLKKKEKVA
;
A
#
# COMPACT_ATOMS: atom_id res chain seq x y z
N MET A 1 -7.81 54.03 8.21
CA MET A 1 -8.54 52.76 8.37
C MET A 1 -9.94 53.02 7.87
N GLY A 2 -10.21 52.74 6.60
CA GLY A 2 -11.58 52.79 6.08
C GLY A 2 -12.25 51.46 6.41
N GLU A 3 -13.43 51.53 7.01
CA GLU A 3 -14.31 50.38 7.23
C GLU A 3 -14.53 49.67 5.90
N ILE A 4 -14.07 48.43 5.84
CA ILE A 4 -14.32 47.52 4.73
C ILE A 4 -15.82 47.20 4.80
N ASN A 5 -16.57 47.44 3.71
CA ASN A 5 -17.92 46.89 3.55
C ASN A 5 -17.87 45.40 3.91
N GLU A 6 -18.38 45.02 5.08
CA GLU A 6 -18.41 43.64 5.55
C GLU A 6 -19.28 42.85 4.56
N ASN A 7 -18.64 42.03 3.72
CA ASN A 7 -19.36 41.07 2.89
C ASN A 7 -20.22 40.18 3.79
N ILE A 8 -21.44 39.94 3.34
CA ILE A 8 -22.36 39.02 3.98
C ILE A 8 -21.72 37.64 3.99
N ARG A 9 -21.45 37.09 5.18
CA ARG A 9 -20.93 35.72 5.33
C ARG A 9 -22.10 34.76 5.34
N TYR A 10 -22.04 33.76 4.47
CA TYR A 10 -23.10 32.76 4.37
C TYR A 10 -22.54 31.40 3.98
N TYR A 11 -23.31 30.37 4.27
CA TYR A 11 -23.18 29.08 3.61
C TYR A 11 -24.55 28.52 3.34
N TYR A 12 -24.59 27.57 2.42
CA TYR A 12 -25.76 26.75 2.20
C TYR A 12 -25.34 25.28 2.29
N LYS A 13 -26.26 24.46 2.76
CA LYS A 13 -26.06 23.05 3.04
C LYS A 13 -27.16 22.28 2.33
N SER A 14 -26.77 21.32 1.50
CA SER A 14 -27.74 20.34 1.01
C SER A 14 -28.14 19.40 2.13
N LEU A 15 -29.41 19.01 2.18
CA LEU A 15 -29.92 18.02 3.12
C LEU A 15 -29.67 16.58 2.63
N ASN A 16 -29.15 16.40 1.41
CA ASN A 16 -28.88 15.07 0.84
C ASN A 16 -27.39 14.68 0.86
N TYR A 17 -27.14 13.37 0.74
CA TYR A 17 -25.80 12.77 0.79
C TYR A 17 -24.96 12.99 -0.46
N GLU A 18 -25.55 13.38 -1.59
CA GLU A 18 -24.77 13.77 -2.78
C GLU A 18 -24.26 15.22 -2.66
N ASN A 19 -24.72 15.95 -1.64
CA ASN A 19 -24.44 17.36 -1.42
C ASN A 19 -24.74 18.24 -2.64
N ARG A 20 -25.80 17.87 -3.37
CA ARG A 20 -26.34 18.55 -4.56
C ARG A 20 -27.70 19.14 -4.25
N PHE A 21 -28.21 20.02 -5.11
CA PHE A 21 -29.53 20.63 -4.91
C PHE A 21 -30.46 20.14 -6.01
N TYR A 22 -31.62 19.60 -5.63
CA TYR A 22 -32.58 19.07 -6.60
C TYR A 22 -33.92 19.81 -6.56
N THR A 23 -34.64 19.73 -7.68
CA THR A 23 -36.00 20.24 -7.79
C THR A 23 -36.92 19.62 -6.75
N ASN A 24 -37.73 20.47 -6.11
CA ASN A 24 -38.67 20.15 -5.04
C ASN A 24 -38.04 19.65 -3.74
N GLU A 25 -36.71 19.64 -3.61
CA GLU A 25 -36.03 19.36 -2.35
C GLU A 25 -35.74 20.63 -1.57
N LYS A 26 -35.78 20.53 -0.24
CA LYS A 26 -35.39 21.61 0.64
C LYS A 26 -33.89 21.59 0.85
N PHE A 27 -33.31 22.78 0.91
CA PHE A 27 -31.94 22.96 1.39
C PHE A 27 -31.87 24.18 2.30
N ASP A 28 -30.84 24.21 3.15
CA ASP A 28 -30.71 25.25 4.15
C ASP A 28 -29.66 26.27 3.74
N PHE A 29 -29.99 27.53 3.97
CA PHE A 29 -29.10 28.68 3.87
C PHE A 29 -28.93 29.28 5.27
N TYR A 30 -27.69 29.58 5.65
CA TYR A 30 -27.36 30.19 6.94
C TYR A 30 -26.51 31.44 6.73
N SER A 31 -26.83 32.49 7.48
CA SER A 31 -26.07 33.73 7.58
C SER A 31 -26.49 34.53 8.82
N GLU A 32 -25.54 35.11 9.52
CA GLU A 32 -25.82 36.00 10.66
C GLU A 32 -26.02 37.46 10.22
N ASP A 33 -25.45 37.82 9.07
CA ASP A 33 -25.46 39.18 8.54
C ASP A 33 -26.75 39.48 7.76
N VAL A 34 -27.47 38.44 7.30
CA VAL A 34 -28.66 38.60 6.44
C VAL A 34 -29.92 38.87 7.26
N THR A 35 -30.58 39.97 6.95
CA THR A 35 -31.92 40.28 7.47
C THR A 35 -33.01 39.82 6.50
N GLN A 36 -32.77 39.95 5.20
CA GLN A 36 -33.71 39.59 4.14
C GLN A 36 -33.02 38.80 3.01
N LEU A 37 -33.65 37.70 2.61
CA LEU A 37 -33.25 36.87 1.47
C LEU A 37 -34.38 36.86 0.43
N THR A 38 -34.06 37.22 -0.81
CA THR A 38 -35.01 37.28 -1.93
C THR A 38 -34.51 36.46 -3.11
N THR A 39 -35.43 35.96 -3.92
CA THR A 39 -35.16 35.07 -5.06
C THR A 39 -36.16 35.34 -6.19
N ASP A 40 -36.01 34.66 -7.31
CA ASP A 40 -36.98 34.67 -8.41
C ASP A 40 -38.25 33.88 -8.05
N ASN A 41 -39.35 34.07 -8.79
CA ASN A 41 -40.65 33.47 -8.45
C ASN A 41 -40.68 31.92 -8.52
N SER A 42 -39.59 31.27 -8.94
CA SER A 42 -39.48 29.82 -9.09
C SER A 42 -39.02 29.09 -7.80
N CYS A 43 -38.49 29.85 -6.84
CA CYS A 43 -38.01 29.34 -5.55
C CYS A 43 -38.81 29.94 -4.39
N SER A 44 -39.11 29.10 -3.39
CA SER A 44 -39.69 29.51 -2.12
C SER A 44 -38.61 29.61 -1.05
N VAL A 45 -38.63 30.67 -0.26
CA VAL A 45 -37.68 30.92 0.83
C VAL A 45 -38.47 31.15 2.11
N VAL A 46 -38.21 30.34 3.13
CA VAL A 46 -38.88 30.41 4.43
C VAL A 46 -37.81 30.58 5.51
N LYS A 47 -37.89 31.67 6.29
CA LYS A 47 -37.00 31.85 7.43
C LYS A 47 -37.38 30.86 8.54
N THR A 48 -36.46 29.98 8.93
CA THR A 48 -36.70 28.92 9.93
C THR A 48 -36.36 29.41 11.34
N ASN A 49 -35.16 29.97 11.53
CA ASN A 49 -34.71 30.56 12.80
C ASN A 49 -34.11 31.97 12.57
N SER A 50 -33.49 32.59 13.58
CA SER A 50 -32.94 33.96 13.47
C SER A 50 -31.93 34.11 12.32
N ASN A 51 -31.14 33.07 12.06
CA ASN A 51 -29.99 33.07 11.14
C ASN A 51 -30.07 31.96 10.07
N SER A 52 -31.24 31.32 9.90
CA SER A 52 -31.41 30.20 8.96
C SER A 52 -32.66 30.34 8.09
N TRP A 53 -32.55 29.91 6.83
CA TRP A 53 -33.60 29.96 5.82
C TRP A 53 -33.66 28.62 5.10
N SER A 54 -34.85 28.07 4.96
CA SER A 54 -35.11 26.88 4.14
C SER A 54 -35.55 27.32 2.75
N ILE A 55 -34.91 26.78 1.73
CA ILE A 55 -35.12 27.11 0.32
C ILE A 55 -35.59 25.87 -0.42
N GLN A 56 -36.61 26.01 -1.27
CA GLN A 56 -37.10 24.94 -2.13
C GLN A 56 -37.45 25.52 -3.51
N CYS A 57 -36.86 24.97 -4.56
CA CYS A 57 -37.02 25.42 -5.93
C CYS A 57 -37.75 24.38 -6.78
N ASN A 58 -38.67 24.83 -7.63
CA ASN A 58 -39.51 23.92 -8.42
C ASN A 58 -38.91 23.64 -9.82
N ASP A 59 -38.07 24.54 -10.32
CA ASP A 59 -37.49 24.48 -11.66
C ASP A 59 -36.01 24.08 -11.63
N VAL A 60 -35.55 23.41 -12.69
CA VAL A 60 -34.14 23.05 -12.91
C VAL A 60 -33.41 24.26 -13.49
N GLY A 61 -32.25 24.63 -12.95
CA GLY A 61 -31.49 25.75 -13.47
C GLY A 61 -30.58 26.42 -12.45
N ILE A 62 -29.95 27.52 -12.84
CA ILE A 62 -29.19 28.37 -11.92
C ILE A 62 -30.11 29.49 -11.46
N HIS A 63 -30.35 29.55 -10.16
CA HIS A 63 -31.21 30.55 -9.51
C HIS A 63 -30.35 31.55 -8.76
N GLU A 64 -30.65 32.84 -8.93
CA GLU A 64 -29.97 33.93 -8.23
C GLU A 64 -30.77 34.30 -6.96
N PHE A 65 -30.04 34.47 -5.87
CA PHE A 65 -30.56 34.88 -4.58
C PHE A 65 -29.89 36.19 -4.17
N VAL A 66 -30.68 37.17 -3.76
CA VAL A 66 -30.19 38.48 -3.31
C VAL A 66 -30.36 38.58 -1.81
N MET A 67 -29.23 38.72 -1.13
CA MET A 67 -29.09 38.91 0.31
C MET A 67 -29.04 40.40 0.62
N THR A 68 -29.72 40.81 1.69
CA THR A 68 -29.65 42.18 2.23
C THR A 68 -29.30 42.12 3.71
N ASN A 69 -28.31 42.88 4.14
CA ASN A 69 -27.92 43.00 5.55
C ASN A 69 -28.66 44.15 6.26
N ALA A 70 -28.38 44.34 7.55
CA ALA A 70 -28.97 45.42 8.35
C ALA A 70 -28.63 46.83 7.82
N ASP A 71 -27.47 46.99 7.16
CA ASP A 71 -26.98 48.25 6.58
C ASP A 71 -27.47 48.49 5.14
N ASN A 72 -28.45 47.72 4.66
CA ASN A 72 -28.95 47.75 3.28
C ASN A 72 -27.91 47.44 2.18
N VAL A 73 -26.78 46.82 2.54
CA VAL A 73 -25.83 46.28 1.56
C VAL A 73 -26.46 45.06 0.91
N LYS A 74 -26.50 45.07 -0.42
CA LYS A 74 -27.04 43.97 -1.23
C LYS A 74 -25.91 43.17 -1.86
N GLN A 75 -25.99 41.86 -1.74
CA GLN A 75 -25.06 40.93 -2.38
C GLN A 75 -25.84 39.75 -2.94
N SER A 76 -25.49 39.28 -4.14
CA SER A 76 -26.13 38.10 -4.71
C SER A 76 -25.23 36.86 -4.70
N PHE A 77 -25.89 35.70 -4.68
CA PHE A 77 -25.26 34.40 -4.89
C PHE A 77 -26.14 33.54 -5.79
N ASN A 78 -25.53 32.53 -6.42
CA ASN A 78 -26.24 31.63 -7.31
C ASN A 78 -26.30 30.22 -6.71
N VAL A 79 -27.31 29.44 -7.08
CA VAL A 79 -27.41 28.00 -6.77
C VAL A 79 -27.87 27.27 -8.02
N ASN A 80 -27.20 26.18 -8.39
CA ASN A 80 -27.60 25.27 -9.47
C ASN A 80 -28.51 24.18 -8.90
N ILE A 81 -29.76 24.13 -9.37
CA ILE A 81 -30.78 23.15 -9.05
C ILE A 81 -30.85 22.12 -10.18
N GLU A 82 -30.69 20.85 -9.85
CA GLU A 82 -30.66 19.72 -10.76
C GLU A 82 -31.94 18.88 -10.70
N LYS A 83 -32.13 18.00 -11.68
CA LYS A 83 -33.20 17.00 -11.64
C LYS A 83 -32.67 15.72 -10.98
N ARG A 84 -33.37 15.22 -9.97
CA ARG A 84 -33.00 13.96 -9.32
C ARG A 84 -33.31 12.75 -10.21
N LEU A 85 -32.33 11.86 -10.38
CA LEU A 85 -32.45 10.63 -11.17
C LEU A 85 -32.65 9.38 -10.30
N ASN A 86 -32.15 9.38 -9.06
CA ASN A 86 -32.25 8.28 -8.09
C ASN A 86 -33.15 8.69 -6.93
N CYS A 87 -34.17 7.90 -6.56
CA CYS A 87 -35.15 8.31 -5.54
C CYS A 87 -35.00 7.58 -4.20
N TYR A 88 -34.20 6.52 -4.18
CA TYR A 88 -34.02 5.64 -3.02
C TYR A 88 -32.52 5.45 -2.74
N ARG A 89 -32.19 5.04 -1.52
CA ARG A 89 -30.80 4.69 -1.15
C ARG A 89 -30.75 3.58 -0.09
N TRP A 90 -29.56 3.05 0.15
CA TRP A 90 -29.31 2.08 1.21
C TRP A 90 -29.11 2.76 2.57
N ASN A 91 -29.65 2.17 3.63
CA ASN A 91 -29.33 2.51 5.01
C ASN A 91 -28.72 1.29 5.71
N PHE A 92 -27.58 1.48 6.39
CA PHE A 92 -26.81 0.42 7.04
C PHE A 92 -26.47 0.82 8.47
N ILE A 93 -26.71 -0.09 9.43
CA ILE A 93 -26.40 0.11 10.84
C ILE A 93 -25.92 -1.18 11.49
N THR A 94 -24.92 -1.09 12.38
CA THR A 94 -24.41 -2.24 13.15
C THR A 94 -24.95 -2.24 14.59
N ILE A 95 -25.29 -3.42 15.09
CA ILE A 95 -25.79 -3.66 16.45
C ILE A 95 -24.98 -4.78 17.12
N TYR A 96 -24.77 -4.66 18.44
CA TYR A 96 -23.95 -5.58 19.21
C TYR A 96 -24.58 -6.97 19.39
N SER A 97 -25.89 -7.04 19.65
CA SER A 97 -26.64 -8.30 19.69
C SER A 97 -28.13 -8.08 19.48
N GLU A 98 -28.89 -9.15 19.20
CA GLU A 98 -30.36 -9.10 19.13
C GLU A 98 -31.02 -8.64 20.45
N ILE A 99 -30.30 -8.78 21.57
CA ILE A 99 -30.80 -8.51 22.93
C ILE A 99 -30.44 -7.09 23.39
N GLN A 100 -29.29 -6.56 22.94
CA GLN A 100 -28.78 -5.25 23.31
C GLN A 100 -28.81 -4.31 22.10
N ILE A 101 -29.95 -3.64 21.93
CA ILE A 101 -30.25 -2.74 20.81
C ILE A 101 -29.67 -1.36 21.09
N GLU A 102 -28.36 -1.27 21.28
CA GLU A 102 -27.65 0.01 21.18
C GLU A 102 -26.92 0.02 19.83
N PRO A 103 -27.22 0.99 18.95
CA PRO A 103 -26.51 1.08 17.68
C PRO A 103 -25.06 1.45 17.98
N ILE A 104 -24.15 0.62 17.49
CA ILE A 104 -22.71 0.88 17.59
C ILE A 104 -22.19 0.80 16.17
N ASN A 105 -22.03 1.94 15.51
CA ASN A 105 -21.33 2.01 14.21
C ASN A 105 -19.81 1.85 14.38
N ILE A 106 -19.38 1.33 15.52
CA ILE A 106 -18.00 1.03 15.87
C ILE A 106 -17.96 -0.45 16.26
N VAL A 107 -17.08 -1.22 15.62
CA VAL A 107 -16.94 -2.67 15.88
C VAL A 107 -15.57 -3.00 16.46
N THR A 108 -15.46 -4.13 17.15
CA THR A 108 -14.22 -4.65 17.73
C THR A 108 -13.67 -5.81 16.89
N PRO A 109 -12.34 -5.93 16.70
CA PRO A 109 -11.76 -7.06 16.00
C PRO A 109 -12.02 -8.40 16.72
N GLY A 110 -12.37 -9.43 15.95
CA GLY A 110 -12.59 -10.80 16.42
C GLY A 110 -13.97 -11.06 17.04
N GLU A 111 -14.80 -10.05 17.25
CA GLU A 111 -16.18 -10.21 17.71
C GLU A 111 -17.15 -10.28 16.52
N GLU A 112 -18.28 -10.96 16.74
CA GLU A 112 -19.35 -11.09 15.76
C GLU A 112 -20.41 -10.00 15.96
N TYR A 113 -20.78 -9.35 14.87
CA TYR A 113 -21.79 -8.28 14.86
C TYR A 113 -22.93 -8.60 13.90
N ILE A 114 -24.09 -8.02 14.18
CA ILE A 114 -25.25 -8.05 13.27
C ILE A 114 -25.42 -6.64 12.68
N ALA A 115 -25.50 -6.55 11.37
CA ALA A 115 -25.86 -5.32 10.67
C ALA A 115 -27.28 -5.44 10.08
N ARG A 116 -28.02 -4.33 10.11
CA ARG A 116 -29.30 -4.19 9.44
C ARG A 116 -29.15 -3.29 8.23
N LEU A 117 -29.71 -3.73 7.11
CA LEU A 117 -29.68 -3.03 5.84
C LEU A 117 -31.11 -2.90 5.29
N TRP A 118 -31.52 -1.71 4.85
CA TRP A 118 -32.82 -1.49 4.21
C TRP A 118 -32.80 -0.28 3.27
N VAL A 119 -33.91 -0.02 2.59
CA VAL A 119 -34.04 1.08 1.62
C VAL A 119 -34.82 2.24 2.24
N VAL A 120 -34.28 3.46 2.08
CA VAL A 120 -34.90 4.70 2.57
C VAL A 120 -35.14 5.69 1.43
N SER A 121 -35.99 6.69 1.68
CA SER A 121 -36.17 7.82 0.76
C SER A 121 -34.85 8.56 0.59
N GLY A 122 -34.54 8.98 -0.64
CA GLY A 122 -33.36 9.78 -0.92
C GLY A 122 -33.35 11.16 -0.26
N GLU A 123 -34.51 11.63 0.24
CA GLU A 123 -34.72 12.97 0.81
C GLU A 123 -34.32 13.11 2.30
N GLU A 124 -34.10 12.01 3.03
CA GLU A 124 -33.83 12.08 4.47
C GLU A 124 -32.36 12.36 4.81
N GLU A 125 -32.09 13.21 5.80
CA GLU A 125 -30.74 13.72 6.13
C GLU A 125 -29.88 12.73 6.95
N ARG A 126 -30.50 11.99 7.87
CA ARG A 126 -29.93 10.92 8.70
C ARG A 126 -31.09 10.06 9.21
N ASN A 127 -30.95 8.75 9.11
CA ASN A 127 -31.92 7.83 9.70
C ASN A 127 -31.30 7.19 10.94
N ASP A 128 -31.54 7.80 12.12
CA ASP A 128 -31.15 7.23 13.42
C ASP A 128 -32.07 6.05 13.80
N ASN A 129 -33.07 5.73 12.96
CA ASN A 129 -33.93 4.60 13.22
C ASN A 129 -33.11 3.32 13.14
N ILE A 130 -33.21 2.52 14.19
CA ILE A 130 -32.56 1.20 14.29
C ILE A 130 -33.38 0.14 13.54
N ILE A 131 -34.61 0.49 13.14
CA ILE A 131 -35.60 -0.35 12.45
C ILE A 131 -36.31 0.55 11.41
N PRO A 132 -36.61 0.05 10.20
CA PRO A 132 -37.33 0.82 9.20
C PRO A 132 -38.70 1.31 9.69
N THR A 133 -39.08 2.53 9.29
CA THR A 133 -40.47 3.00 9.44
C THR A 133 -41.43 2.14 8.61
N ASN A 134 -42.74 2.22 8.87
CA ASN A 134 -43.73 1.46 8.08
C ASN A 134 -43.61 1.74 6.57
N PHE A 135 -43.32 2.98 6.19
CA PHE A 135 -43.11 3.36 4.80
C PHE A 135 -41.83 2.76 4.20
N GLU A 136 -40.70 2.86 4.92
CA GLU A 136 -39.43 2.26 4.50
C GLU A 136 -39.52 0.74 4.38
N LYS A 137 -40.24 0.11 5.31
CA LYS A 137 -40.53 -1.32 5.29
C LYS A 137 -41.32 -1.70 4.05
N ASP A 138 -42.42 -1.01 3.75
CA ASP A 138 -43.26 -1.32 2.59
C ASP A 138 -42.48 -1.16 1.28
N ILE A 139 -41.65 -0.11 1.16
CA ILE A 139 -40.76 0.08 0.00
C ILE A 139 -39.73 -1.02 -0.09
N THR A 140 -39.04 -1.33 1.02
CA THR A 140 -37.97 -2.33 1.04
C THR A 140 -38.51 -3.72 0.70
N VAL A 141 -39.66 -4.11 1.27
CA VAL A 141 -40.35 -5.36 0.94
C VAL A 141 -40.81 -5.35 -0.52
N GLY A 142 -41.40 -4.25 -1.00
CA GLY A 142 -41.81 -4.11 -2.40
C GLY A 142 -40.65 -4.31 -3.38
N LEU A 143 -39.51 -3.67 -3.12
CA LEU A 143 -38.30 -3.82 -3.92
C LEU A 143 -37.72 -5.24 -3.83
N TYR A 144 -37.67 -5.83 -2.64
CA TYR A 144 -37.24 -7.21 -2.44
C TYR A 144 -38.10 -8.20 -3.25
N MET A 145 -39.42 -8.02 -3.26
CA MET A 145 -40.34 -8.87 -4.03
C MET A 145 -40.17 -8.70 -5.55
N ASN A 146 -39.60 -7.58 -6.00
CA ASN A 146 -39.17 -7.37 -7.40
C ASN A 146 -37.78 -7.95 -7.71
N GLY A 147 -37.12 -8.59 -6.73
CA GLY A 147 -35.83 -9.26 -6.89
C GLY A 147 -34.63 -8.46 -6.36
N LEU A 148 -34.85 -7.39 -5.58
CA LEU A 148 -33.75 -6.58 -5.04
C LEU A 148 -32.85 -7.42 -4.13
N THR A 149 -31.55 -7.40 -4.42
CA THR A 149 -30.52 -7.98 -3.57
C THR A 149 -29.40 -6.98 -3.35
N PRO A 150 -28.97 -6.75 -2.10
CA PRO A 150 -27.82 -5.92 -1.82
C PRO A 150 -26.54 -6.60 -2.31
N ASN A 151 -25.69 -5.85 -3.00
CA ASN A 151 -24.35 -6.30 -3.39
C ASN A 151 -23.31 -5.38 -2.72
N ILE A 152 -22.54 -5.94 -1.79
CA ILE A 152 -21.52 -5.20 -1.03
C ILE A 152 -20.19 -5.37 -1.75
N SER A 153 -19.62 -4.27 -2.24
CA SER A 153 -18.29 -4.22 -2.83
C SER A 153 -17.36 -3.41 -1.95
N PHE A 154 -16.20 -3.96 -1.61
CA PHE A 154 -15.17 -3.29 -0.81
C PHE A 154 -14.28 -2.43 -1.72
N LEU A 155 -13.82 -1.28 -1.22
CA LEU A 155 -12.84 -0.45 -1.94
C LEU A 155 -11.40 -0.99 -1.79
N ASP A 156 -11.16 -1.81 -0.76
CA ASP A 156 -9.89 -2.44 -0.44
C ASP A 156 -10.10 -3.96 -0.28
N ASP A 157 -9.34 -4.76 -1.02
CA ASP A 157 -9.43 -6.23 -0.99
C ASP A 157 -8.95 -6.84 0.34
N GLU A 158 -8.09 -6.11 1.07
CA GLU A 158 -7.45 -6.54 2.31
C GLU A 158 -8.26 -6.12 3.55
N ASN A 159 -8.79 -4.90 3.53
CA ASN A 159 -9.63 -4.35 4.60
C ASN A 159 -11.11 -4.62 4.32
N LYS A 160 -11.53 -5.86 4.58
CA LYS A 160 -12.92 -6.30 4.48
C LYS A 160 -13.38 -7.01 5.74
N PHE A 161 -14.69 -7.04 5.93
CA PHE A 161 -15.33 -7.89 6.92
C PHE A 161 -15.84 -9.16 6.25
N ASP A 162 -15.75 -10.27 6.98
CA ASP A 162 -16.25 -11.55 6.52
C ASP A 162 -17.77 -11.60 6.77
N ILE A 163 -18.54 -11.83 5.71
CA ILE A 163 -20.00 -12.02 5.80
C ILE A 163 -20.26 -13.49 6.11
N LEU A 164 -20.76 -13.77 7.31
CA LEU A 164 -21.12 -15.12 7.74
C LEU A 164 -22.49 -15.56 7.20
N ASP A 165 -23.45 -14.63 7.19
CA ASP A 165 -24.83 -14.90 6.75
C ASP A 165 -25.51 -13.60 6.29
N ILE A 166 -26.45 -13.73 5.33
CA ILE A 166 -27.36 -12.66 4.93
C ILE A 166 -28.77 -13.20 4.77
N SER A 167 -29.72 -12.65 5.53
CA SER A 167 -31.12 -13.10 5.51
C SER A 167 -32.09 -11.92 5.49
N PHE A 168 -33.18 -12.02 4.72
CA PHE A 168 -34.20 -10.96 4.64
C PHE A 168 -35.42 -11.28 5.51
N SER A 169 -35.79 -10.36 6.40
CA SER A 169 -37.02 -10.47 7.18
C SER A 169 -38.17 -9.75 6.49
N LYS A 170 -39.10 -10.50 5.89
CA LYS A 170 -40.32 -9.92 5.28
C LYS A 170 -41.20 -9.18 6.29
N ASN A 171 -41.24 -9.67 7.53
CA ASN A 171 -42.06 -9.08 8.58
C ASN A 171 -41.46 -7.79 9.13
N GLU A 172 -40.14 -7.61 9.05
CA GLU A 172 -39.47 -6.44 9.61
C GLU A 172 -38.99 -5.45 8.54
N GLY A 173 -38.83 -5.89 7.28
CA GLY A 173 -38.49 -5.03 6.14
C GLY A 173 -37.01 -4.67 6.00
N TYR A 174 -36.09 -5.55 6.43
CA TYR A 174 -34.65 -5.34 6.31
C TYR A 174 -33.88 -6.66 6.08
N TRP A 175 -32.65 -6.55 5.55
CA TRP A 175 -31.66 -7.61 5.54
C TRP A 175 -30.87 -7.60 6.85
N SER A 176 -30.75 -8.76 7.49
CA SER A 176 -29.84 -9.03 8.61
C SER A 176 -28.55 -9.62 8.05
N ILE A 177 -27.42 -8.99 8.34
CA ILE A 177 -26.08 -9.38 7.87
C ILE A 177 -25.24 -9.71 9.09
N ARG A 178 -24.79 -10.95 9.23
CA ARG A 178 -23.83 -11.33 10.28
C ARG A 178 -22.42 -11.13 9.76
N LEU A 179 -21.60 -10.36 10.47
CA LEU A 179 -20.26 -10.00 10.03
C LEU A 179 -19.22 -10.15 11.15
N VAL A 180 -17.98 -10.45 10.76
CA VAL A 180 -16.80 -10.49 11.64
C VAL A 180 -15.69 -9.67 11.01
N VAL A 181 -14.97 -8.90 11.82
CA VAL A 181 -13.82 -8.10 11.38
C VAL A 181 -12.55 -8.60 12.03
N ASN A 182 -11.48 -8.73 11.25
CA ASN A 182 -10.23 -9.33 11.76
C ASN A 182 -9.21 -8.28 12.25
N ASN A 183 -9.20 -7.07 11.67
CA ASN A 183 -8.19 -6.05 11.94
C ASN A 183 -8.83 -4.71 12.36
N PRO A 184 -8.20 -3.94 13.27
CA PRO A 184 -8.62 -2.58 13.60
C PRO A 184 -8.36 -1.61 12.43
N GLY A 185 -9.06 -0.46 12.41
CA GLY A 185 -8.91 0.56 11.37
C GLY A 185 -10.25 1.08 10.84
N LEU A 186 -10.34 1.29 9.53
CA LEU A 186 -11.55 1.78 8.86
C LEU A 186 -11.81 0.95 7.59
N ILE A 187 -12.96 0.27 7.53
CA ILE A 187 -13.38 -0.45 6.32
C ILE A 187 -14.24 0.47 5.47
N LEU A 188 -13.89 0.57 4.18
CA LEU A 188 -14.63 1.34 3.19
C LEU A 188 -15.33 0.39 2.22
N PHE A 189 -16.64 0.54 2.08
CA PHE A 189 -17.44 -0.33 1.22
C PHE A 189 -18.59 0.43 0.57
N GLU A 190 -19.11 -0.15 -0.51
CA GLU A 190 -20.21 0.41 -1.29
C GLU A 190 -21.30 -0.64 -1.41
N ILE A 191 -22.55 -0.20 -1.29
CA ILE A 191 -23.71 -1.06 -1.49
C ILE A 191 -24.36 -0.71 -2.81
N ASN A 192 -24.39 -1.69 -3.70
CA ASN A 192 -25.00 -1.65 -5.02
C ASN A 192 -26.27 -2.49 -5.06
N ASN A 193 -27.05 -2.30 -6.12
CA ASN A 193 -28.21 -3.12 -6.44
C ASN A 193 -28.03 -3.78 -7.83
N ASN A 194 -28.91 -4.73 -8.15
CA ASN A 194 -28.98 -5.44 -9.42
C ASN A 194 -29.79 -4.69 -10.51
N ASN A 195 -29.69 -3.35 -10.55
CA ASN A 195 -30.41 -2.42 -11.43
C ASN A 195 -31.94 -2.57 -11.37
N ILE A 196 -32.50 -2.67 -10.17
CA ILE A 196 -33.95 -2.77 -9.98
C ILE A 196 -34.57 -1.38 -9.86
N HIS A 197 -35.67 -1.21 -10.59
CA HIS A 197 -36.44 0.02 -10.63
C HIS A 197 -37.80 -0.20 -9.99
N LEU A 198 -38.27 0.81 -9.24
CA LEU A 198 -39.64 0.91 -8.75
C LEU A 198 -40.16 2.30 -9.13
N PHE A 199 -41.28 2.37 -9.84
CA PHE A 199 -41.88 3.63 -10.33
C PHE A 199 -40.92 4.55 -11.12
N ASN A 200 -40.09 3.98 -12.01
CA ASN A 200 -39.03 4.69 -12.76
C ASN A 200 -37.93 5.32 -11.88
N CYS A 201 -37.87 4.96 -10.61
CA CYS A 201 -36.81 5.35 -9.68
C CYS A 201 -35.90 4.15 -9.41
N THR A 202 -34.59 4.42 -9.33
CA THR A 202 -33.56 3.46 -8.93
C THR A 202 -33.01 3.81 -7.55
N ILE A 203 -32.37 2.83 -6.92
CA ILE A 203 -31.63 2.98 -5.66
C ILE A 203 -30.22 3.48 -6.01
N GLU A 204 -29.80 4.59 -5.42
CA GLU A 204 -28.45 5.10 -5.58
C GLU A 204 -27.43 4.14 -4.94
N LYS A 205 -26.24 4.12 -5.52
CA LYS A 205 -25.08 3.46 -4.92
C LYS A 205 -24.70 4.21 -3.65
N THR A 206 -24.60 3.50 -2.53
CA THR A 206 -24.30 4.15 -1.23
C THR A 206 -22.90 3.77 -0.76
N LYS A 207 -22.04 4.77 -0.58
CA LYS A 207 -20.70 4.63 0.00
C LYS A 207 -20.79 4.74 1.53
N LEU A 208 -20.15 3.81 2.24
CA LEU A 208 -20.21 3.71 3.69
C LEU A 208 -18.83 3.38 4.26
N SER A 209 -18.58 3.85 5.47
CA SER A 209 -17.39 3.52 6.24
C SER A 209 -17.78 2.86 7.56
N LEU A 210 -17.00 1.87 7.98
CA LEU A 210 -17.18 1.15 9.25
C LEU A 210 -15.88 1.21 10.07
N PRO A 211 -15.82 2.02 11.15
CA PRO A 211 -14.66 2.10 12.02
C PRO A 211 -14.56 0.92 12.97
N ILE A 212 -13.32 0.45 13.16
CA ILE A 212 -12.99 -0.71 13.99
C ILE A 212 -11.96 -0.28 15.03
N THR A 213 -12.27 -0.49 16.31
CA THR A 213 -11.40 -0.13 17.44
C THR A 213 -11.14 -1.33 18.34
N ASN A 214 -9.94 -1.41 18.91
CA ASN A 214 -9.62 -2.42 19.93
C ASN A 214 -10.43 -2.20 21.22
N LYS A 215 -10.89 -0.97 21.48
CA LYS A 215 -11.67 -0.63 22.67
C LYS A 215 -12.56 0.59 22.48
N VAL A 216 -13.80 0.50 22.96
CA VAL A 216 -14.69 1.65 23.10
C VAL A 216 -14.24 2.47 24.30
N ILE A 217 -13.81 3.72 24.08
CA ILE A 217 -13.39 4.60 25.16
C ILE A 217 -14.64 5.19 25.84
N ASN A 218 -14.74 5.09 27.17
CA ASN A 218 -15.87 5.64 27.91
C ASN A 218 -15.85 7.18 27.84
N ASP A 219 -16.97 7.76 27.39
CA ASP A 219 -17.26 9.20 27.37
C ASP A 219 -17.26 9.76 28.80
N GLN A 220 -16.12 10.25 29.29
CA GLN A 220 -16.07 11.08 30.50
C GLN A 220 -15.87 12.54 30.09
N ARG A 221 -16.85 13.39 30.43
CA ARG A 221 -16.77 14.85 30.27
C ARG A 221 -16.12 15.43 31.51
N ASP A 222 -14.87 15.88 31.39
CA ASP A 222 -14.23 16.73 32.41
C ASP A 222 -14.38 18.22 32.04
N ASP A 223 -14.40 19.13 33.03
CA ASP A 223 -14.52 20.58 32.82
C ASP A 223 -13.21 21.24 32.32
N ILE A 224 -13.32 22.10 31.29
CA ILE A 224 -12.22 22.77 30.56
C ILE A 224 -11.78 24.10 31.23
N GLU A 225 -12.53 24.58 32.23
CA GLU A 225 -12.46 25.98 32.69
C GLU A 225 -11.10 26.45 33.26
N ASN A 226 -10.17 25.53 33.54
CA ASN A 226 -8.92 25.84 34.24
C ASN A 226 -7.68 26.03 33.34
N ASP A 227 -7.74 25.76 32.03
CA ASP A 227 -6.56 25.92 31.15
C ASP A 227 -6.43 27.33 30.57
N SER A 228 -5.20 27.81 30.43
CA SER A 228 -4.90 29.13 29.86
C SER A 228 -5.17 29.14 28.35
N LYS A 229 -5.85 30.20 27.89
CA LYS A 229 -6.25 30.37 26.48
C LYS A 229 -5.43 31.47 25.83
N ILE A 230 -4.94 31.21 24.61
CA ILE A 230 -4.28 32.21 23.77
C ILE A 230 -5.17 32.48 22.58
N ALA A 231 -5.31 33.75 22.20
CA ALA A 231 -6.09 34.16 21.03
C ALA A 231 -5.41 33.69 19.72
N THR A 232 -5.58 32.42 19.38
CA THR A 232 -5.22 31.83 18.09
C THR A 232 -6.50 31.39 17.35
N SER A 233 -6.55 31.56 16.04
CA SER A 233 -7.78 31.32 15.25
C SER A 233 -7.73 30.05 14.40
N PHE A 234 -6.86 29.09 14.72
CA PHE A 234 -6.62 27.93 13.86
C PHE A 234 -6.78 26.61 14.63
N ILE A 235 -7.47 25.65 14.02
CA ILE A 235 -7.52 24.27 14.49
C ILE A 235 -6.41 23.51 13.76
N LYS A 236 -5.51 22.88 14.51
CA LYS A 236 -4.63 21.85 13.96
C LYS A 236 -5.32 20.50 14.07
N LEU A 237 -5.39 19.77 12.97
CA LEU A 237 -5.87 18.39 12.94
C LEU A 237 -4.68 17.46 12.85
N TYR A 238 -4.73 16.40 13.64
CA TYR A 238 -3.78 15.31 13.67
C TYR A 238 -4.56 14.01 13.46
N GLN A 239 -4.18 13.26 12.44
CA GLN A 239 -4.79 11.98 12.09
C GLN A 239 -3.67 11.03 11.75
N ASN A 240 -3.77 9.79 12.22
CA ASN A 240 -2.86 8.76 11.75
C ASN A 240 -3.43 8.23 10.43
N PRO A 241 -2.68 8.24 9.33
CA PRO A 241 -3.17 7.76 8.05
C PRO A 241 -3.56 6.26 8.07
N CYS A 242 -3.04 5.48 9.02
CA CYS A 242 -3.41 4.07 9.24
C CYS A 242 -4.65 3.85 10.09
N TYR A 243 -4.96 4.80 10.96
CA TYR A 243 -6.09 4.72 11.85
C TYR A 243 -6.99 5.92 11.57
N LYS A 244 -7.55 5.92 10.36
CA LYS A 244 -8.37 7.04 9.85
C LYS A 244 -9.66 7.26 10.64
N ASN A 245 -10.11 6.23 11.34
CA ASN A 245 -11.19 6.30 12.31
C ASN A 245 -10.84 7.14 13.55
N GLN A 246 -9.67 7.77 13.66
CA GLN A 246 -9.33 8.63 14.79
C GLN A 246 -8.83 10.00 14.33
N LEU A 247 -9.46 11.06 14.85
CA LEU A 247 -9.06 12.44 14.59
C LEU A 247 -8.82 13.19 15.89
N ILE A 248 -7.68 13.86 15.99
CA ILE A 248 -7.32 14.76 17.09
C ILE A 248 -7.33 16.18 16.59
N ALA A 249 -7.91 17.08 17.37
CA ALA A 249 -8.00 18.50 17.07
C ALA A 249 -7.47 19.33 18.24
N LYS A 250 -6.59 20.28 17.94
CA LYS A 250 -6.02 21.22 18.91
C LYS A 250 -6.34 22.65 18.51
N SER A 251 -6.77 23.45 19.49
CA SER A 251 -7.01 24.89 19.35
C SER A 251 -6.71 25.56 20.68
N ASP A 252 -5.66 26.38 20.72
CA ASP A 252 -5.19 27.02 21.97
C ASP A 252 -6.20 28.03 22.52
N ASN A 253 -7.11 28.52 21.68
CA ASN A 253 -8.15 29.46 22.06
C ASN A 253 -9.40 28.77 22.63
N ASN A 254 -9.78 27.62 22.07
CA ASN A 254 -11.01 26.93 22.46
C ASN A 254 -10.80 25.93 23.58
N TYR A 255 -9.74 25.12 23.48
CA TYR A 255 -9.45 24.06 24.44
C TYR A 255 -8.41 24.47 25.48
N GLY A 256 -7.57 25.45 25.14
CA GLY A 256 -6.44 25.88 25.98
C GLY A 256 -5.12 25.31 25.47
N VAL A 257 -4.01 25.89 25.91
CA VAL A 257 -2.65 25.60 25.41
C VAL A 257 -2.13 24.21 25.79
N LYS A 258 -2.77 23.55 26.76
CA LYS A 258 -2.43 22.19 27.19
C LYS A 258 -3.51 21.18 26.83
N SER A 259 -4.57 21.56 26.13
CA SER A 259 -5.69 20.65 25.92
C SER A 259 -5.93 20.38 24.43
N PHE A 260 -6.47 19.21 24.12
CA PHE A 260 -6.89 18.81 22.78
C PHE A 260 -8.14 17.94 22.84
N ILE A 261 -8.86 17.86 21.73
CA ILE A 261 -10.02 16.97 21.56
C ILE A 261 -9.60 15.78 20.70
N TYR A 262 -10.09 14.59 21.02
CA TYR A 262 -9.98 13.41 20.16
C TYR A 262 -11.38 12.82 19.91
N SER A 263 -11.59 12.20 18.73
CA SER A 263 -12.86 11.52 18.42
C SER A 263 -12.68 10.39 17.42
N ILE A 264 -13.60 9.39 17.51
CA ILE A 264 -13.64 8.22 16.62
C ILE A 264 -14.74 8.35 15.55
N ASP A 265 -15.91 8.92 15.89
CA ASP A 265 -17.06 9.03 14.98
C ASP A 265 -17.99 10.22 15.33
N ASN A 266 -17.69 11.40 14.79
CA ASN A 266 -18.39 12.66 15.05
C ASN A 266 -18.19 13.20 16.49
N PHE A 267 -17.07 13.88 16.71
CA PHE A 267 -16.74 14.86 17.76
C PHE A 267 -17.55 14.83 19.08
N ARG A 268 -17.76 13.65 19.68
CA ARG A 268 -18.13 13.56 21.10
C ARG A 268 -16.89 13.76 21.95
N THR A 269 -17.00 14.68 22.89
CA THR A 269 -15.88 15.29 23.61
C THR A 269 -15.43 14.41 24.76
N ILE A 270 -14.19 13.93 24.71
CA ILE A 270 -13.50 13.43 25.89
C ILE A 270 -12.41 14.45 26.22
N ASN A 271 -12.68 15.26 27.25
CA ASN A 271 -11.72 16.20 27.79
C ASN A 271 -10.70 15.42 28.64
N THR A 272 -9.42 15.50 28.30
CA THR A 272 -8.37 14.73 28.94
C THR A 272 -7.70 15.53 30.05
N LYS A 273 -8.11 15.29 31.30
CA LYS A 273 -7.43 15.82 32.51
C LYS A 273 -6.05 15.17 32.78
N PHE A 274 -5.56 14.33 31.87
CA PHE A 274 -4.34 13.52 32.00
C PHE A 274 -3.02 14.32 31.91
N LEU A 275 -3.07 15.65 31.96
CA LEU A 275 -1.92 16.53 31.71
C LEU A 275 -1.50 17.37 32.93
N ASN A 276 -2.04 17.05 34.12
CA ASN A 276 -1.52 17.59 35.39
C ASN A 276 -0.03 17.24 35.60
N ASP A 277 0.48 16.23 34.89
CA ASP A 277 1.89 15.82 34.91
C ASP A 277 2.79 16.67 34.00
N ILE A 278 2.22 17.50 33.12
CA ILE A 278 2.96 18.54 32.38
C ILE A 278 3.13 19.76 33.29
N GLU A 279 4.35 20.27 33.40
CA GLU A 279 4.69 21.44 34.23
C GLU A 279 3.73 22.63 33.98
N GLU A 280 3.39 23.38 35.04
CA GLU A 280 2.40 24.46 34.99
C GLU A 280 2.68 25.52 33.91
N ASN A 281 3.94 25.75 33.54
CA ASN A 281 4.32 26.73 32.53
C ASN A 281 4.59 26.14 31.13
N ASP A 282 4.40 24.83 30.96
CA ASP A 282 4.69 24.13 29.70
C ASP A 282 3.41 23.87 28.90
N THR A 283 3.49 24.08 27.59
CA THR A 283 2.36 24.04 26.64
C THR A 283 2.57 22.98 25.57
N ILE A 284 1.50 22.45 24.98
CA ILE A 284 1.62 21.48 23.89
C ILE A 284 2.02 22.22 22.61
N ALA A 285 3.19 21.88 22.08
CA ALA A 285 3.69 22.39 20.81
C ALA A 285 3.14 21.59 19.62
N ASP A 286 3.17 20.26 19.71
CA ASP A 286 2.73 19.37 18.64
C ASP A 286 2.33 17.96 19.12
N ILE A 287 1.55 17.22 18.30
CA ILE A 287 0.99 15.91 18.65
C ILE A 287 1.16 14.94 17.47
N ILE A 288 1.52 13.69 17.75
CA ILE A 288 1.45 12.60 16.76
C ILE A 288 0.60 11.44 17.30
N PRO A 289 -0.51 11.09 16.63
CA PRO A 289 -1.23 9.84 16.90
C PRO A 289 -0.42 8.64 16.40
N VAL A 290 -0.07 7.72 17.31
CA VAL A 290 0.74 6.54 16.98
C VAL A 290 -0.13 5.39 16.49
N ASP A 291 -1.21 5.15 17.21
CA ASP A 291 -2.28 4.20 16.93
C ASP A 291 -3.55 4.66 17.65
N THR A 292 -4.58 3.81 17.67
CA THR A 292 -5.87 4.10 18.31
C THR A 292 -5.79 4.42 19.81
N GLU A 293 -4.68 4.07 20.47
CA GLU A 293 -4.52 4.11 21.93
C GLU A 293 -3.30 4.91 22.41
N ASN A 294 -2.33 5.19 21.55
CA ASN A 294 -1.03 5.78 21.90
C ASN A 294 -0.77 7.11 21.16
N LEU A 295 -0.28 8.14 21.88
CA LEU A 295 0.09 9.44 21.32
C LEU A 295 1.51 9.85 21.74
N PHE A 296 2.21 10.59 20.87
CA PHE A 296 3.38 11.40 21.26
C PHE A 296 3.01 12.87 21.35
N ILE A 297 3.45 13.53 22.42
CA ILE A 297 3.16 14.94 22.72
C ILE A 297 4.49 15.69 22.91
N LEU A 298 4.78 16.64 22.02
CA LEU A 298 5.91 17.56 22.16
C LEU A 298 5.44 18.82 22.88
N THR A 299 6.20 19.27 23.88
CA THR A 299 5.90 20.48 24.63
C THR A 299 6.87 21.63 24.33
N SER A 300 6.46 22.85 24.71
CA SER A 300 7.24 24.07 24.52
C SER A 300 8.57 24.11 25.29
N SER A 301 8.71 23.34 26.37
CA SER A 301 9.96 23.16 27.11
C SER A 301 10.91 22.13 26.47
N ASN A 302 10.60 21.69 25.25
CA ASN A 302 11.35 20.68 24.51
C ASN A 302 11.33 19.29 25.19
N LYS A 303 10.23 18.93 25.85
CA LYS A 303 10.01 17.60 26.41
C LYS A 303 9.06 16.82 25.52
N LEU A 304 9.36 15.54 25.34
CA LEU A 304 8.51 14.62 24.61
C LEU A 304 7.86 13.66 25.60
N TYR A 305 6.54 13.50 25.51
CA TYR A 305 5.78 12.56 26.33
C TYR A 305 5.13 11.49 25.45
N LYS A 306 5.04 10.28 25.97
CA LYS A 306 4.20 9.20 25.42
C LYS A 306 2.96 9.06 26.28
N LEU A 307 1.78 9.30 25.70
CA LEU A 307 0.51 8.92 26.30
C LEU A 307 0.17 7.51 25.83
N SER A 308 0.18 6.54 26.73
CA SER A 308 -0.16 5.14 26.42
C SER A 308 -1.57 4.78 26.89
N ASN A 309 -2.29 3.98 26.10
CA ASN A 309 -3.66 3.54 26.38
C ASN A 309 -4.64 4.68 26.70
N MET A 310 -4.38 5.89 26.17
CA MET A 310 -5.07 7.15 26.49
C MET A 310 -5.19 7.45 28.00
N LYS A 311 -4.27 6.91 28.82
CA LYS A 311 -4.35 6.97 30.30
C LYS A 311 -3.05 7.34 30.99
N THR A 312 -1.93 6.78 30.55
CA THR A 312 -0.64 6.88 31.26
C THR A 312 0.31 7.76 30.47
N LEU A 313 0.72 8.90 31.05
CA LEU A 313 1.67 9.81 30.45
C LEU A 313 3.08 9.54 30.99
N GLU A 314 4.04 9.27 30.09
CA GLU A 314 5.43 8.98 30.45
C GLU A 314 6.39 9.93 29.74
N PRO A 315 7.31 10.61 30.45
CA PRO A 315 8.32 11.46 29.81
C PRO A 315 9.38 10.60 29.10
N ILE A 316 9.73 10.99 27.88
CA ILE A 316 10.77 10.38 27.06
C ILE A 316 12.04 11.23 27.16
N SER A 317 12.98 10.83 28.02
CA SER A 317 14.24 11.54 28.25
C SER A 317 15.34 11.05 27.31
N ILE A 318 15.32 11.50 26.06
CA ILE A 318 16.26 11.03 25.02
C ILE A 318 17.07 12.17 24.41
N PHE A 319 16.54 13.38 24.41
CA PHE A 319 17.22 14.54 23.83
C PHE A 319 18.20 15.16 24.85
N PRO A 320 19.44 15.48 24.45
CA PRO A 320 20.34 16.28 25.27
C PRO A 320 19.69 17.60 25.69
N THR A 321 19.91 18.06 26.93
CA THR A 321 19.29 19.28 27.47
C THR A 321 19.63 20.56 26.70
N GLU A 322 20.66 20.53 25.86
CA GLU A 322 21.12 21.68 25.04
C GLU A 322 20.40 21.80 23.68
N GLN A 323 19.58 20.80 23.33
CA GLN A 323 18.90 20.70 22.04
C GLN A 323 17.51 21.37 22.07
N ILE A 324 17.02 21.85 20.91
CA ILE A 324 15.67 22.42 20.72
C ILE A 324 15.01 21.72 19.52
N ILE A 325 13.94 20.96 19.76
CA ILE A 325 13.11 20.34 18.73
C ILE A 325 12.09 21.38 18.27
N THR A 326 12.03 21.60 16.96
CA THR A 326 11.08 22.54 16.37
C THR A 326 9.80 21.88 15.91
N ASN A 327 9.86 20.59 15.56
CA ASN A 327 8.71 19.84 15.10
C ASN A 327 8.92 18.32 15.22
N ILE A 328 7.81 17.59 15.26
CA ILE A 328 7.75 16.14 15.10
C ILE A 328 6.95 15.82 13.83
N ALA A 329 7.34 14.78 13.10
CA ALA A 329 6.66 14.34 11.89
C ALA A 329 6.41 12.83 11.94
N GLY A 330 5.23 12.42 11.48
CA GLY A 330 4.87 11.01 11.25
C GLY A 330 4.84 10.68 9.76
N THR A 331 4.64 9.40 9.45
CA THR A 331 4.33 8.97 8.08
C THR A 331 2.99 9.55 7.64
N SER A 332 2.87 9.91 6.37
CA SER A 332 1.62 10.45 5.80
C SER A 332 0.74 9.40 5.10
N PHE A 333 1.09 8.12 5.17
CA PHE A 333 0.29 7.05 4.57
C PHE A 333 0.21 5.81 5.44
N CYS A 334 -0.79 4.99 5.12
CA CYS A 334 -0.88 3.64 5.59
C CYS A 334 -0.72 2.61 4.48
N THR A 335 0.06 1.57 4.75
CA THR A 335 0.09 0.37 3.91
C THR A 335 -0.31 -0.83 4.78
N PRO A 336 -1.48 -1.45 4.57
CA PRO A 336 -1.92 -2.62 5.33
C PRO A 336 -1.02 -3.86 5.15
N THR A 337 -0.17 -3.93 4.11
CA THR A 337 0.52 -5.17 3.71
C THR A 337 2.04 -5.17 3.69
N ILE A 338 2.71 -4.33 4.50
CA ILE A 338 4.18 -4.38 4.54
C ILE A 338 4.68 -4.76 5.94
N LYS A 339 4.75 -6.08 6.17
CA LYS A 339 5.76 -6.67 7.07
C LYS A 339 7.14 -6.28 6.54
N TYR A 340 7.66 -5.12 6.94
CA TYR A 340 9.08 -4.85 6.81
C TYR A 340 9.80 -5.81 7.74
N ILE A 341 10.55 -6.74 7.14
CA ILE A 341 11.68 -7.45 7.76
C ILE A 341 11.22 -8.51 8.78
N GLU A 342 11.31 -9.79 8.39
CA GLU A 342 11.61 -10.84 9.36
C GLU A 342 12.97 -10.50 9.98
N ILE A 343 12.96 -9.77 11.11
CA ILE A 343 14.09 -9.79 12.01
C ILE A 343 14.07 -11.19 12.58
N THR A 344 14.98 -12.03 12.10
CA THR A 344 15.29 -13.31 12.74
C THR A 344 15.80 -13.03 14.16
N ARG A 345 14.89 -12.89 15.12
CA ARG A 345 15.02 -13.29 16.52
C ARG A 345 13.71 -13.07 17.29
N ASP A 346 13.17 -14.20 17.73
CA ASP A 346 12.19 -14.47 18.79
C ASP A 346 11.63 -13.28 19.60
N ASN A 347 10.30 -13.28 19.67
CA ASN A 347 9.40 -12.66 20.65
C ASN A 347 9.27 -11.13 20.66
N ASN A 348 8.34 -10.61 19.86
CA ASN A 348 7.03 -10.11 20.33
C ASN A 348 6.23 -9.59 19.14
N SER A 349 4.98 -10.02 19.03
CA SER A 349 4.00 -9.58 18.04
C SER A 349 3.53 -8.16 18.35
N ILE A 350 3.90 -7.20 17.51
CA ILE A 350 3.02 -6.09 17.17
C ILE A 350 2.67 -6.31 15.70
N GLU A 351 1.42 -6.70 15.46
CA GLU A 351 0.92 -6.99 14.13
C GLU A 351 0.59 -5.66 13.42
N ASN A 352 1.24 -5.50 12.26
CA ASN A 352 0.78 -4.82 11.04
C ASN A 352 1.12 -3.36 10.72
N TYR A 353 1.75 -2.54 11.57
CA TYR A 353 2.13 -1.17 11.13
C TYR A 353 3.46 -0.69 11.72
N ASN A 354 4.58 -0.86 11.00
CA ASN A 354 5.86 -0.22 11.35
C ASN A 354 5.82 1.26 10.95
N ASN A 355 5.17 2.10 11.76
CA ASN A 355 5.17 3.54 11.56
C ASN A 355 6.51 4.14 12.02
N TYR A 356 7.16 4.92 11.13
CA TYR A 356 8.36 5.68 11.47
C TYR A 356 7.97 7.10 11.87
N TYR A 357 8.36 7.52 13.07
CA TYR A 357 8.20 8.90 13.51
C TYR A 357 9.56 9.56 13.62
N VAL A 358 9.66 10.82 13.25
CA VAL A 358 10.92 11.58 13.21
C VAL A 358 10.76 12.88 14.00
N ALA A 359 11.68 13.14 14.91
CA ALA A 359 11.86 14.44 15.55
C ALA A 359 13.11 15.12 14.95
N TYR A 360 12.97 16.37 14.50
CA TYR A 360 14.04 17.12 13.85
C TYR A 360 14.52 18.32 14.69
N LEU A 361 15.83 18.55 14.67
CA LEU A 361 16.55 19.51 15.50
C LEU A 361 17.10 20.70 14.70
N TYR A 362 16.93 21.92 15.23
CA TYR A 362 17.32 23.18 14.56
C TYR A 362 18.79 23.62 14.69
N LYS A 363 19.71 22.82 15.26
CA LYS A 363 21.11 23.30 15.46
C LYS A 363 22.22 22.35 15.03
N ASP A 364 21.99 21.03 15.11
CA ASP A 364 22.98 20.03 14.70
C ASP A 364 22.55 19.11 13.54
N ASN A 365 21.37 19.36 12.95
CA ASN A 365 20.74 18.55 11.89
C ASN A 365 20.72 17.04 12.21
N GLN A 366 20.58 16.67 13.48
CA GLN A 366 20.37 15.29 13.88
C GLN A 366 18.88 14.97 13.82
N PHE A 367 18.59 13.79 13.29
CA PHE A 367 17.23 13.26 13.21
C PHE A 367 17.12 12.14 14.21
N TYR A 368 16.09 12.19 15.04
CA TYR A 368 15.77 11.09 15.93
C TYR A 368 14.54 10.39 15.40
N PHE A 369 14.63 9.10 15.15
CA PHE A 369 13.53 8.31 14.63
C PHE A 369 13.16 7.19 15.58
N THR A 370 11.90 6.78 15.58
CA THR A 370 11.41 5.70 16.42
C THR A 370 10.66 4.65 15.61
N ASN A 371 10.99 3.38 15.90
CA ASN A 371 10.23 2.17 15.60
C ASN A 371 10.08 1.33 16.89
N ASP A 372 10.02 2.00 18.06
CA ASP A 372 9.96 1.51 19.47
C ASP A 372 11.17 1.91 20.34
N LYS A 373 12.29 2.33 19.73
CA LYS A 373 13.45 2.95 20.39
C LYS A 373 13.87 4.16 19.58
N PHE A 374 14.19 5.27 20.24
CA PHE A 374 14.73 6.43 19.55
C PHE A 374 16.19 6.16 19.18
N GLU A 375 16.45 6.16 17.88
CA GLU A 375 17.79 6.11 17.30
C GLU A 375 18.12 7.46 16.66
N SER A 376 19.39 7.87 16.71
CA SER A 376 19.85 9.15 16.15
C SER A 376 20.61 8.93 14.84
N LEU A 377 20.21 9.63 13.76
CA LEU A 377 20.93 9.73 12.50
C LEU A 377 21.72 11.05 12.45
N ASN A 378 23.03 10.95 12.20
CA ASN A 378 23.90 12.11 12.07
C ASN A 378 24.06 12.49 10.59
N LEU A 379 23.33 13.51 10.14
CA LEU A 379 23.36 13.94 8.74
C LEU A 379 24.54 14.86 8.40
N THR A 380 25.76 14.41 8.66
CA THR A 380 26.96 15.19 8.31
C THR A 380 27.02 15.45 6.80
N TYR A 381 26.57 14.50 5.97
CA TYR A 381 26.54 14.63 4.52
C TYR A 381 25.49 15.62 4.01
N VAL A 382 24.38 15.82 4.72
CA VAL A 382 23.32 16.75 4.29
C VAL A 382 23.69 18.21 4.56
N LYS A 383 24.48 18.48 5.61
CA LYS A 383 24.94 19.84 5.99
C LYS A 383 25.62 20.59 4.86
N GLN A 384 26.32 19.89 3.95
CA GLN A 384 27.01 20.53 2.83
C GLN A 384 26.03 21.17 1.82
N TYR A 385 24.77 20.74 1.80
CA TYR A 385 23.77 21.21 0.82
C TYR A 385 22.98 22.42 1.29
N GLY A 386 22.89 22.71 2.60
CA GLY A 386 22.14 23.86 3.10
C GLY A 386 21.43 23.67 4.44
N SER A 387 20.52 24.59 4.75
CA SER A 387 19.56 24.48 5.85
C SER A 387 18.32 23.71 5.42
N ILE A 388 17.76 22.91 6.32
CA ILE A 388 16.51 22.18 6.09
C ILE A 388 15.35 23.12 6.42
N ILE A 389 14.42 23.26 5.48
CA ILE A 389 13.15 23.99 5.64
C ILE A 389 12.09 23.04 6.20
N ASP A 390 11.89 21.88 5.57
CA ASP A 390 10.84 20.92 5.96
C ASP A 390 11.23 19.50 5.55
N ILE A 391 10.57 18.50 6.14
CA ILE A 391 10.78 17.07 5.87
C ILE A 391 9.45 16.34 5.77
N VAL A 392 9.36 15.42 4.81
CA VAL A 392 8.27 14.43 4.73
C VAL A 392 8.86 13.03 4.55
N ILE A 393 8.19 12.04 5.13
CA ILE A 393 8.62 10.64 5.08
C ILE A 393 7.85 9.95 3.95
N HIS A 394 8.57 9.41 2.97
CA HIS A 394 7.93 8.71 1.86
C HIS A 394 7.39 7.34 2.35
N PRO A 395 6.14 6.99 1.98
CA PRO A 395 5.43 5.87 2.59
C PRO A 395 5.95 4.47 2.29
N LEU A 396 6.58 4.26 1.13
CA LEU A 396 6.83 2.91 0.60
C LEU A 396 8.29 2.48 0.63
N ASN A 397 9.22 3.35 1.02
CA ASN A 397 10.66 3.10 0.81
C ASN A 397 11.56 3.62 1.94
N LYS A 398 11.03 3.99 3.12
CA LYS A 398 11.78 4.54 4.26
C LYS A 398 12.64 5.78 3.93
N ILE A 399 12.44 6.37 2.75
CA ILE A 399 13.20 7.51 2.28
C ILE A 399 12.58 8.79 2.83
N PHE A 400 13.42 9.75 3.17
CA PHE A 400 13.02 11.09 3.56
C PHE A 400 13.15 12.05 2.38
N ILE A 401 12.13 12.85 2.16
CA ILE A 401 12.16 13.94 1.18
C ILE A 401 12.37 15.23 1.95
N LEU A 402 13.53 15.84 1.73
CA LEU A 402 13.98 17.04 2.42
C LEU A 402 13.78 18.26 1.53
N LEU A 403 13.02 19.24 2.01
CA LEU A 403 13.00 20.58 1.42
C LEU A 403 14.11 21.40 2.08
N MET A 404 15.04 21.93 1.27
CA MET A 404 16.22 22.62 1.76
C MET A 404 16.46 23.95 1.04
N GLN A 405 17.20 24.83 1.70
CA GLN A 405 17.76 26.05 1.11
C GLN A 405 19.29 26.01 1.18
N ASN A 406 19.97 26.10 0.04
CA ASN A 406 21.42 26.13 0.02
C ASN A 406 21.99 27.49 0.43
N GLN A 407 23.32 27.55 0.54
CA GLN A 407 24.07 28.76 0.88
C GLN A 407 23.90 29.92 -0.12
N ASN A 408 23.44 29.63 -1.35
CA ASN A 408 23.14 30.61 -2.39
C ASN A 408 21.64 31.00 -2.42
N ASN A 409 20.86 30.63 -1.40
CA ASN A 409 19.41 30.82 -1.30
C ASN A 409 18.58 30.07 -2.35
N ALA A 410 19.14 29.09 -3.07
CA ALA A 410 18.38 28.23 -3.97
C ALA A 410 17.65 27.13 -3.19
N ASN A 411 16.45 26.79 -3.64
CA ASN A 411 15.64 25.72 -3.05
C ASN A 411 16.00 24.37 -3.66
N LEU A 412 16.14 23.35 -2.81
CA LEU A 412 16.43 21.98 -3.22
C LEU A 412 15.44 21.00 -2.60
N ILE A 413 15.12 19.96 -3.36
CA ILE A 413 14.53 18.74 -2.84
C ILE A 413 15.59 17.65 -2.88
N LEU A 414 15.88 17.05 -1.73
CA LEU A 414 16.80 15.93 -1.62
C LEU A 414 16.05 14.69 -1.16
N ILE A 415 16.36 13.56 -1.80
CA ILE A 415 15.82 12.24 -1.48
C ILE A 415 16.88 11.49 -0.68
N TYR A 416 16.70 11.42 0.63
CA TYR A 416 17.65 10.85 1.59
C TYR A 416 17.21 9.47 2.06
N ASP A 417 18.11 8.50 1.99
CA ASP A 417 17.92 7.16 2.54
C ASP A 417 18.60 7.06 3.92
N PRO A 418 17.81 6.98 5.02
CA PRO A 418 18.34 6.89 6.37
C PRO A 418 19.04 5.55 6.67
N GLU A 419 18.73 4.45 5.96
CA GLU A 419 19.35 3.16 6.25
C GLU A 419 20.80 3.10 5.75
N THR A 420 21.05 3.68 4.57
CA THR A 420 22.39 3.72 3.96
C THR A 420 23.16 4.99 4.31
N ASP A 421 22.51 5.98 4.93
CA ASP A 421 23.02 7.34 5.16
C ASP A 421 23.51 8.01 3.86
N THR A 422 22.74 7.86 2.78
CA THR A 422 23.09 8.42 1.47
C THR A 422 21.97 9.26 0.86
N ILE A 423 22.35 10.22 0.01
CA ILE A 423 21.41 10.92 -0.86
C ILE A 423 21.28 10.11 -2.14
N THR A 424 20.07 9.68 -2.44
CA THR A 424 19.75 8.89 -3.64
C THR A 424 19.61 9.80 -4.86
N GLU A 425 18.86 10.91 -4.72
CA GLU A 425 18.65 11.91 -5.76
C GLU A 425 18.53 13.32 -5.16
N GLY A 426 18.81 14.35 -5.96
CA GLY A 426 18.67 15.74 -5.56
C GLY A 426 18.29 16.64 -6.73
N PHE A 427 17.32 17.52 -6.52
CA PHE A 427 16.76 18.42 -7.53
C PHE A 427 16.84 19.86 -7.05
N ASN A 428 17.56 20.70 -7.79
CA ASN A 428 17.58 22.14 -7.56
C ASN A 428 16.49 22.80 -8.43
N PHE A 429 15.69 23.67 -7.83
CA PHE A 429 14.67 24.45 -8.53
C PHE A 429 14.71 25.91 -8.05
N GLU A 430 15.53 26.72 -8.74
CA GLU A 430 15.58 28.18 -8.56
C GLU A 430 14.42 28.90 -9.28
N LYS A 431 13.88 28.26 -10.34
CA LYS A 431 12.82 28.78 -11.19
C LYS A 431 11.76 27.71 -11.45
N GLY A 432 10.51 27.99 -11.11
CA GLY A 432 9.36 27.16 -11.46
C GLY A 432 8.82 27.51 -12.84
N ILE A 433 8.14 26.56 -13.48
CA ILE A 433 7.44 26.78 -14.76
C ILE A 433 5.94 26.89 -14.48
N SER A 434 5.30 27.97 -14.92
CA SER A 434 3.84 28.04 -14.92
C SER A 434 3.27 27.00 -15.87
N GLN A 435 2.40 26.12 -15.38
CA GLN A 435 1.74 25.10 -16.23
C GLN A 435 0.92 25.74 -17.36
N LYS A 436 0.35 26.93 -17.13
CA LYS A 436 -0.54 27.62 -18.06
C LYS A 436 0.21 28.46 -19.09
N TYR A 437 1.20 29.23 -18.65
CA TYR A 437 1.87 30.22 -19.49
C TYR A 437 3.27 29.80 -19.95
N GLY A 438 3.84 28.73 -19.38
CA GLY A 438 5.19 28.26 -19.70
C GLY A 438 6.32 29.20 -19.28
N ASN A 439 6.00 30.31 -18.60
CA ASN A 439 6.98 31.29 -18.14
C ASN A 439 7.73 30.79 -16.90
N ASN A 440 8.99 31.23 -16.77
CA ASN A 440 9.84 30.94 -15.62
C ASN A 440 9.63 31.99 -14.51
N TYR A 441 9.47 31.56 -13.26
CA TYR A 441 9.30 32.45 -12.10
C TYR A 441 10.23 32.08 -10.94
N HIS A 442 10.70 33.08 -10.20
CA HIS A 442 11.51 32.86 -8.99
C HIS A 442 10.65 32.43 -7.79
N ILE A 443 11.19 31.50 -7.02
CA ILE A 443 10.54 30.85 -5.88
C ILE A 443 11.15 31.41 -4.60
N ASP A 444 10.55 32.48 -4.10
CA ASP A 444 10.95 33.10 -2.83
C ASP A 444 10.04 32.59 -1.70
N SER A 445 10.61 32.31 -0.53
CA SER A 445 9.90 32.01 0.73
C SER A 445 9.01 30.75 0.72
N LEU A 446 9.61 29.57 0.51
CA LEU A 446 8.96 28.28 0.78
C LEU A 446 8.93 28.00 2.28
N GLU A 447 7.84 27.41 2.76
CA GLU A 447 7.64 27.12 4.18
C GLU A 447 7.37 25.64 4.44
N LYS A 448 6.65 24.95 3.54
CA LYS A 448 6.17 23.59 3.80
C LYS A 448 6.16 22.69 2.56
N LEU A 449 6.29 21.40 2.84
CA LEU A 449 6.23 20.30 1.89
C LEU A 449 5.11 19.32 2.31
N VAL A 450 4.32 18.85 1.36
CA VAL A 450 3.21 17.91 1.57
C VAL A 450 3.28 16.83 0.50
N ILE A 451 3.16 15.56 0.88
CA ILE A 451 3.00 14.46 -0.07
C ILE A 451 1.51 14.27 -0.36
N SER A 452 1.16 14.05 -1.62
CA SER A 452 -0.20 13.78 -2.08
C SER A 452 -0.77 12.46 -1.53
N ASP A 453 -1.98 12.47 -0.99
CA ASP A 453 -2.70 11.27 -0.52
C ASP A 453 -3.01 10.26 -1.65
N LEU A 454 -2.71 10.60 -2.91
CA LEU A 454 -2.80 9.66 -4.04
C LEU A 454 -1.86 8.45 -3.91
N GLY A 455 -0.79 8.52 -3.11
CA GLY A 455 0.16 7.41 -2.93
C GLY A 455 1.31 7.40 -3.91
N THR A 456 1.61 8.55 -4.51
CA THR A 456 2.64 8.74 -5.54
C THR A 456 3.75 9.65 -5.01
N ASN A 457 4.83 9.77 -5.78
CA ASN A 457 5.88 10.78 -5.61
C ASN A 457 5.39 12.23 -5.88
N GLU A 458 4.08 12.48 -5.76
CA GLU A 458 3.49 13.80 -5.94
C GLU A 458 3.71 14.65 -4.70
N LEU A 459 4.35 15.79 -4.90
CA LEU A 459 4.67 16.75 -3.85
C LEU A 459 3.94 18.07 -4.10
N PHE A 460 3.37 18.61 -3.04
CA PHE A 460 2.91 19.98 -2.97
C PHE A 460 3.87 20.77 -2.09
N ILE A 461 4.35 21.88 -2.62
CA ILE A 461 5.31 22.74 -1.95
C ILE A 461 4.66 24.10 -1.86
N TYR A 462 4.57 24.68 -0.67
CA TYR A 462 3.93 25.98 -0.51
C TYR A 462 4.72 26.89 0.42
N GLY A 463 4.49 28.17 0.21
CA GLY A 463 5.02 29.26 1.01
C GLY A 463 3.92 30.25 1.30
N LYS A 464 4.21 31.54 1.09
CA LYS A 464 3.25 32.66 1.23
C LYS A 464 1.91 32.44 0.50
N MET A 465 1.69 33.00 -0.69
CA MET A 465 0.47 32.79 -1.48
C MET A 465 0.78 32.00 -2.76
N LYS A 466 1.85 31.21 -2.72
CA LYS A 466 2.32 30.42 -3.86
C LYS A 466 2.23 28.93 -3.53
N LEU A 467 1.58 28.20 -4.41
CA LEU A 467 1.47 26.75 -4.39
C LEU A 467 2.22 26.18 -5.59
N PHE A 468 3.04 25.17 -5.34
CA PHE A 468 3.75 24.43 -6.37
C PHE A 468 3.41 22.96 -6.28
N TYR A 469 3.42 22.31 -7.44
CA TYR A 469 3.13 20.89 -7.62
C TYR A 469 4.29 20.21 -8.35
N SER A 470 4.72 19.06 -7.85
CA SER A 470 5.69 18.20 -8.51
C SER A 470 5.12 16.79 -8.65
N PRO A 471 4.96 16.25 -9.87
CA PRO A 471 4.47 14.89 -10.06
C PRO A 471 5.55 13.81 -9.83
N ASN A 472 6.80 14.19 -9.54
CA ASN A 472 7.95 13.30 -9.61
C ASN A 472 9.07 13.65 -8.61
N SER A 473 8.70 13.78 -7.33
CA SER A 473 9.61 14.00 -6.20
C SER A 473 10.55 15.19 -6.35
N GLY A 474 10.08 16.27 -6.97
CA GLY A 474 10.84 17.52 -7.12
C GLY A 474 11.63 17.64 -8.41
N LYS A 475 11.66 16.62 -9.28
CA LYS A 475 12.39 16.70 -10.56
C LYS A 475 11.81 17.77 -11.49
N PHE A 476 10.49 17.88 -11.55
CA PHE A 476 9.79 18.99 -12.19
C PHE A 476 8.88 19.64 -11.17
N VAL A 477 8.95 20.97 -11.06
CA VAL A 477 8.12 21.76 -10.15
C VAL A 477 7.36 22.79 -10.96
N TYR A 478 6.05 22.75 -10.82
CA TYR A 478 5.12 23.60 -11.54
C TYR A 478 4.36 24.51 -10.58
N GLU A 479 4.09 25.75 -10.98
CA GLU A 479 3.22 26.63 -10.19
C GLU A 479 1.75 26.30 -10.45
N MET A 480 0.97 26.24 -9.38
CA MET A 480 -0.50 26.18 -9.42
C MET A 480 -1.07 27.56 -9.08
N GLU A 481 -1.94 28.07 -9.93
CA GLU A 481 -2.54 29.40 -9.80
C GLU A 481 -3.78 29.35 -8.89
N LEU A 482 -3.82 30.22 -7.88
CA LEU A 482 -4.99 30.41 -7.02
C LEU A 482 -5.90 31.48 -7.63
N ILE A 483 -6.98 31.04 -8.26
CA ILE A 483 -7.95 31.90 -8.95
C ILE A 483 -8.94 32.49 -7.94
N ASN A 484 -8.87 33.81 -7.75
CA ASN A 484 -9.75 34.52 -6.84
C ASN A 484 -11.16 34.64 -7.43
N SER A 485 -12.14 34.66 -6.53
CA SER A 485 -13.52 34.98 -6.88
C SER A 485 -13.74 36.46 -7.20
N ASN A 486 -12.88 37.33 -6.64
CA ASN A 486 -12.89 38.77 -6.81
C ASN A 486 -11.45 39.31 -6.64
N ASP A 487 -10.84 39.78 -7.73
CA ASP A 487 -9.45 40.26 -7.76
C ASP A 487 -9.22 41.56 -6.98
N ASP A 488 -10.22 42.44 -6.91
CA ASP A 488 -10.13 43.69 -6.13
C ASP A 488 -10.03 43.37 -4.63
N LYS A 489 -10.77 42.36 -4.17
CA LYS A 489 -10.72 41.88 -2.77
C LYS A 489 -9.37 41.23 -2.45
N ALA A 490 -8.84 40.42 -3.34
CA ALA A 490 -7.54 39.78 -3.16
C ALA A 490 -6.42 40.82 -3.00
N SER A 491 -6.50 41.92 -3.75
CA SER A 491 -5.53 43.03 -3.72
C SER A 491 -5.50 43.79 -2.38
N LEU A 492 -6.57 43.69 -1.58
CA LEU A 492 -6.67 44.31 -0.24
C LEU A 492 -6.03 43.45 0.86
N LEU A 493 -5.86 42.13 0.64
CA LEU A 493 -5.36 41.16 1.61
C LEU A 493 -3.83 40.92 1.46
N ARG A 494 -3.03 41.99 1.52
CA ARG A 494 -1.60 41.95 1.14
C ARG A 494 -0.69 41.04 1.98
N ASN A 495 -1.10 40.65 3.19
CA ASN A 495 -0.32 39.83 4.12
C ASN A 495 -0.87 38.42 4.31
N GLU A 496 -1.80 38.01 3.47
CA GLU A 496 -2.39 36.68 3.56
C GLU A 496 -1.39 35.61 3.13
N LYS A 497 -1.47 34.44 3.75
CA LYS A 497 -0.62 33.28 3.43
C LYS A 497 -1.42 31.98 3.46
N ILE A 498 -0.89 30.96 2.79
CA ILE A 498 -1.38 29.59 2.84
C ILE A 498 -1.00 29.01 4.21
N ILE A 499 -2.00 28.44 4.90
CA ILE A 499 -1.79 27.81 6.20
C ILE A 499 -1.89 26.29 6.12
N LYS A 500 -2.69 25.77 5.18
CA LYS A 500 -2.91 24.33 5.01
C LYS A 500 -3.14 24.00 3.54
N VAL A 501 -2.50 22.93 3.09
CA VAL A 501 -2.82 22.21 1.85
C VAL A 501 -3.22 20.80 2.27
N THR A 502 -4.35 20.33 1.76
CA THR A 502 -4.84 18.96 1.98
C THR A 502 -5.20 18.36 0.64
N THR A 503 -4.96 17.06 0.49
CA THR A 503 -5.24 16.32 -0.73
C THR A 503 -6.24 15.22 -0.44
N SER A 504 -6.77 14.60 -1.49
CA SER A 504 -7.59 13.40 -1.38
C SER A 504 -6.95 12.27 -2.17
N GLU A 505 -7.39 11.06 -1.87
CA GLU A 505 -7.01 9.86 -2.62
C GLU A 505 -7.46 9.86 -4.09
N TYR A 506 -8.27 10.84 -4.49
CA TYR A 506 -8.81 11.03 -5.84
C TYR A 506 -8.05 12.11 -6.61
N GLY A 507 -7.06 12.76 -5.99
CA GLY A 507 -6.29 13.86 -6.60
C GLY A 507 -6.97 15.22 -6.49
N ASN A 508 -8.04 15.35 -5.69
CA ASN A 508 -8.59 16.65 -5.31
C ASN A 508 -7.65 17.35 -4.32
N ILE A 509 -7.59 18.68 -4.40
CA ILE A 509 -6.74 19.52 -3.55
C ILE A 509 -7.60 20.62 -2.95
N ALA A 510 -7.37 20.93 -1.68
CA ALA A 510 -7.92 22.11 -1.04
C ALA A 510 -6.84 22.89 -0.31
N VAL A 511 -6.87 24.21 -0.47
CA VAL A 511 -5.91 25.15 0.12
C VAL A 511 -6.67 26.11 1.00
N GLN A 512 -6.28 26.21 2.26
CA GLN A 512 -6.81 27.19 3.20
C GLN A 512 -5.77 28.28 3.46
N THR A 513 -6.24 29.52 3.49
CA THR A 513 -5.41 30.70 3.80
C THR A 513 -5.63 31.22 5.22
N SER A 514 -4.75 32.12 5.66
CA SER A 514 -4.84 32.81 6.96
C SER A 514 -6.08 33.69 7.11
N SER A 515 -6.73 34.07 6.00
CA SER A 515 -8.01 34.80 6.01
C SER A 515 -9.22 33.88 5.84
N ASN A 516 -9.06 32.57 6.07
CA ASN A 516 -10.12 31.56 5.95
C ASN A 516 -10.76 31.48 4.56
N ARG A 517 -10.01 31.85 3.51
CA ARG A 517 -10.40 31.58 2.12
C ARG A 517 -10.01 30.14 1.79
N ILE A 518 -10.85 29.48 1.00
CA ILE A 518 -10.62 28.10 0.57
C ILE A 518 -10.55 28.09 -0.96
N PHE A 519 -9.49 27.50 -1.49
CA PHE A 519 -9.32 27.24 -2.91
C PHE A 519 -9.39 25.74 -3.16
N TYR A 520 -10.13 25.33 -4.17
CA TYR A 520 -10.36 23.93 -4.50
C TYR A 520 -9.88 23.58 -5.91
N GLY A 521 -9.30 22.40 -6.05
CA GLY A 521 -8.42 21.98 -7.14
C GLY A 521 -8.49 20.52 -7.49
N SER A 522 -7.87 20.17 -8.62
CA SER A 522 -7.37 18.82 -8.89
C SER A 522 -5.87 18.92 -9.20
N SER A 523 -5.07 17.91 -8.83
CA SER A 523 -3.63 17.84 -9.11
C SER A 523 -3.30 17.82 -10.61
N ASN A 524 -4.28 17.45 -11.44
CA ASN A 524 -4.15 17.44 -12.90
C ASN A 524 -4.42 18.80 -13.54
N LEU A 525 -4.88 19.80 -12.76
CA LEU A 525 -5.22 21.12 -13.26
C LEU A 525 -4.26 22.19 -12.72
N PRO A 526 -3.89 23.18 -13.54
CA PRO A 526 -2.98 24.24 -13.13
C PRO A 526 -3.62 25.27 -12.20
N GLU A 527 -4.94 25.22 -12.02
CA GLU A 527 -5.75 26.26 -11.38
C GLU A 527 -6.59 25.69 -10.24
N LEU A 528 -6.63 26.42 -9.14
CA LEU A 528 -7.56 26.19 -8.03
C LEU A 528 -8.49 27.38 -7.89
N TYR A 529 -9.79 27.13 -7.75
CA TYR A 529 -10.80 28.18 -7.70
C TYR A 529 -11.21 28.48 -6.26
N GLU A 530 -11.30 29.77 -5.91
CA GLU A 530 -11.87 30.20 -4.62
C GLU A 530 -13.34 29.78 -4.52
N ILE A 531 -13.64 28.99 -3.48
CA ILE A 531 -15.00 28.55 -3.12
C ILE A 531 -15.45 29.27 -1.85
N ASN A 532 -16.76 29.38 -1.66
CA ASN A 532 -17.28 29.97 -0.43
C ASN A 532 -16.97 29.10 0.78
N SER A 533 -16.15 29.61 1.71
CA SER A 533 -15.72 28.85 2.88
C SER A 533 -16.83 28.66 3.91
N GLY A 534 -17.75 29.63 4.01
CA GLY A 534 -18.85 29.56 4.97
C GLY A 534 -18.37 29.56 6.43
N ILE A 535 -17.19 30.13 6.71
CA ILE A 535 -16.65 30.28 8.06
C ILE A 535 -17.17 31.60 8.65
N GLN A 536 -17.81 31.52 9.82
CA GLN A 536 -18.58 32.60 10.45
C GLN A 536 -17.73 33.51 11.33
N LYS A 537 -18.35 34.53 11.93
CA LYS A 537 -17.72 35.40 12.93
C LYS A 537 -17.65 34.72 14.31
N ASP A 538 -18.64 33.88 14.60
CA ASP A 538 -18.69 33.02 15.80
C ASP A 538 -17.77 31.79 15.71
N ASP A 539 -17.29 31.46 14.50
CA ASP A 539 -16.26 30.43 14.32
C ASP A 539 -14.91 30.99 14.76
N ILE A 540 -14.46 30.54 15.92
CA ILE A 540 -13.22 31.02 16.54
C ILE A 540 -12.00 30.42 15.86
N SER A 541 -12.11 29.16 15.45
CA SER A 541 -11.06 28.50 14.70
C SER A 541 -11.61 27.51 13.68
N SER A 542 -10.88 27.35 12.57
CA SER A 542 -11.33 26.53 11.44
C SER A 542 -10.20 25.82 10.71
N THR A 543 -10.54 24.74 10.03
CA THR A 543 -9.64 24.00 9.14
C THR A 543 -10.42 23.20 8.08
N VAL A 544 -9.72 22.68 7.07
CA VAL A 544 -10.31 21.86 6.00
C VAL A 544 -9.68 20.47 5.98
N MET A 545 -10.45 19.46 5.59
CA MET A 545 -9.96 18.10 5.39
C MET A 545 -10.81 17.37 4.35
N PHE A 546 -10.19 16.43 3.64
CA PHE A 546 -10.92 15.44 2.86
C PHE A 546 -11.25 14.23 3.74
N ASP A 547 -12.37 13.59 3.43
CA ASP A 547 -12.63 12.24 3.93
C ASP A 547 -12.08 11.17 2.97
N GLU A 548 -12.33 9.90 3.30
CA GLU A 548 -11.86 8.75 2.54
C GLU A 548 -12.53 8.60 1.18
N PHE A 549 -13.66 9.28 0.96
CA PHE A 549 -14.38 9.31 -0.31
C PHE A 549 -14.03 10.54 -1.17
N GLY A 550 -13.11 11.38 -0.68
CA GLY A 550 -12.64 12.58 -1.38
C GLY A 550 -13.58 13.77 -1.22
N ASP A 551 -14.50 13.73 -0.25
CA ASP A 551 -15.40 14.83 0.06
C ASP A 551 -14.73 15.87 0.94
N LEU A 552 -14.85 17.15 0.57
CA LEU A 552 -14.26 18.23 1.33
C LEU A 552 -15.15 18.66 2.50
N TYR A 553 -14.57 18.68 3.68
CA TYR A 553 -15.20 19.16 4.91
C TYR A 553 -14.50 20.40 5.46
N VAL A 554 -15.31 21.33 5.95
CA VAL A 554 -14.86 22.40 6.85
C VAL A 554 -15.12 21.94 8.27
N VAL A 555 -14.10 22.09 9.10
CA VAL A 555 -14.11 21.74 10.51
C VAL A 555 -13.97 23.04 11.28
N THR A 556 -14.99 23.42 12.06
CA THR A 556 -15.02 24.67 12.82
C THR A 556 -15.28 24.43 14.30
N SER A 557 -14.99 25.43 15.11
CA SER A 557 -15.24 25.41 16.54
C SER A 557 -15.75 26.77 16.99
N SER A 558 -16.74 26.76 17.89
CA SER A 558 -17.42 27.94 18.39
C SER A 558 -17.05 28.20 19.86
N SER A 559 -17.16 29.44 20.33
CA SER A 559 -17.10 29.74 21.78
C SER A 559 -18.28 29.15 22.55
N LYS A 560 -19.40 28.94 21.87
CA LYS A 560 -20.68 28.59 22.51
C LYS A 560 -20.84 27.09 22.71
N GLU A 561 -20.13 26.28 21.92
CA GLU A 561 -20.27 24.83 21.91
C GLU A 561 -18.95 24.14 22.29
N PRO A 562 -18.97 23.12 23.16
CA PRO A 562 -17.76 22.41 23.58
C PRO A 562 -17.21 21.46 22.51
N TYR A 563 -17.91 21.29 21.39
CA TYR A 563 -17.58 20.35 20.32
C TYR A 563 -17.16 21.06 19.02
N ILE A 564 -16.52 20.28 18.15
CA ILE A 564 -16.15 20.70 16.81
C ILE A 564 -17.30 20.37 15.86
N SER A 565 -17.67 21.32 15.02
CA SER A 565 -18.62 21.11 13.93
C SER A 565 -17.87 20.67 12.67
N ARG A 566 -18.37 19.65 12.00
CA ARG A 566 -17.88 19.21 10.68
C ARG A 566 -19.00 19.37 9.66
N ARG A 567 -18.75 20.17 8.64
CA ARG A 567 -19.71 20.48 7.57
C ARG A 567 -19.11 20.16 6.21
N ARG A 568 -19.82 19.35 5.41
CA ARG A 568 -19.42 19.04 4.03
C ARG A 568 -19.68 20.26 3.14
N LEU A 569 -18.76 20.57 2.22
CA LEU A 569 -18.92 21.65 1.26
C LEU A 569 -19.58 21.15 -0.03
N PRO A 570 -20.60 21.84 -0.57
CA PRO A 570 -21.28 21.48 -1.83
C PRO A 570 -20.41 21.88 -3.03
N ILE A 571 -19.28 21.21 -3.18
CA ILE A 571 -18.22 21.54 -4.13
C ILE A 571 -18.73 21.56 -5.56
N HIS A 572 -19.58 20.60 -5.92
CA HIS A 572 -20.20 20.55 -7.24
C HIS A 572 -20.86 21.88 -7.60
N ASN A 573 -21.74 22.38 -6.72
CA ASN A 573 -22.47 23.62 -6.94
C ASN A 573 -21.54 24.84 -7.05
N GLU A 574 -20.60 24.99 -6.11
CA GLU A 574 -19.64 26.11 -6.08
C GLU A 574 -18.84 26.21 -7.39
N ILE A 575 -18.37 25.08 -7.91
CA ILE A 575 -17.56 25.04 -9.14
C ILE A 575 -18.40 25.34 -10.38
N THR A 576 -19.59 24.72 -10.50
CA THR A 576 -20.49 24.93 -11.65
C THR A 576 -20.83 26.40 -11.85
N ILE A 577 -21.04 27.13 -10.75
CA ILE A 577 -21.37 28.57 -10.77
C ILE A 577 -20.18 29.41 -11.22
N LYS A 578 -19.00 29.21 -10.62
CA LYS A 578 -17.82 30.05 -10.88
C LYS A 578 -17.36 29.98 -12.34
N ARG A 579 -17.47 28.80 -12.96
CA ARG A 579 -17.08 28.61 -14.36
C ARG A 579 -18.00 29.31 -15.36
N LYS A 580 -19.29 29.44 -15.04
CA LYS A 580 -20.25 30.19 -15.87
C LYS A 580 -19.97 31.71 -15.84
N GLY A 581 -19.53 32.24 -14.70
CA GLY A 581 -19.23 33.66 -14.52
C GLY A 581 -18.02 34.18 -15.29
N ILE A 582 -17.02 33.34 -15.55
CA ILE A 582 -15.76 33.73 -16.20
C ILE A 582 -15.93 33.93 -17.72
N ASN A 583 -16.85 33.23 -18.37
CA ASN A 583 -16.86 33.15 -19.85
C ASN A 583 -17.91 33.98 -20.58
N GLY A 584 -18.88 34.63 -19.92
CA GLY A 584 -19.80 35.63 -20.50
C GLY A 584 -20.66 35.23 -21.72
N ASN A 585 -20.39 34.10 -22.35
CA ASN A 585 -20.99 33.61 -23.59
C ASN A 585 -21.70 32.29 -23.29
N ASN A 586 -23.00 32.26 -23.59
CA ASN A 586 -23.89 31.10 -23.44
C ASN A 586 -23.59 29.95 -24.43
N ASN A 587 -22.47 29.96 -25.15
CA ASN A 587 -22.15 28.94 -26.13
C ASN A 587 -21.14 27.94 -25.55
N GLY A 588 -21.70 26.92 -24.90
CA GLY A 588 -21.18 25.54 -24.91
C GLY A 588 -19.89 25.29 -24.14
N PHE A 589 -19.97 25.19 -22.82
CA PHE A 589 -19.10 24.27 -22.08
C PHE A 589 -19.98 23.28 -21.32
N ASN A 590 -19.76 22.00 -21.62
CA ASN A 590 -20.60 20.86 -21.24
C ASN A 590 -20.83 20.84 -19.73
N LYS A 591 -22.08 20.82 -19.30
CA LYS A 591 -22.51 20.51 -17.93
C LYS A 591 -22.18 19.06 -17.51
N GLU A 592 -21.63 18.26 -18.41
CA GLU A 592 -21.49 16.81 -18.27
C GLU A 592 -20.01 16.44 -18.37
N CYS A 593 -19.58 15.53 -17.51
CA CYS A 593 -18.25 14.95 -17.52
C CYS A 593 -17.91 14.45 -18.95
N PRO A 594 -16.81 14.92 -19.58
CA PRO A 594 -16.46 14.53 -20.94
C PRO A 594 -16.03 13.06 -21.06
N ILE A 595 -15.86 12.35 -19.94
CA ILE A 595 -15.49 10.95 -19.88
C ILE A 595 -16.77 10.12 -19.67
N TYR A 596 -17.05 9.23 -20.62
CA TYR A 596 -18.17 8.29 -20.53
C TYR A 596 -17.79 7.03 -19.75
N GLU A 597 -16.55 6.57 -19.91
CA GLU A 597 -16.08 5.33 -19.30
C GLU A 597 -14.56 5.39 -19.07
N PHE A 598 -14.13 4.91 -17.92
CA PHE A 598 -12.74 4.62 -17.62
C PHE A 598 -12.65 3.23 -17.01
N ASN A 599 -11.92 2.34 -17.68
CA ASN A 599 -11.76 0.96 -17.24
C ASN A 599 -10.28 0.56 -17.23
N SER A 600 -9.92 -0.32 -16.30
CA SER A 600 -8.57 -0.86 -16.19
C SER A 600 -8.65 -2.25 -15.57
N ASP A 601 -7.96 -3.21 -16.17
CA ASP A 601 -7.82 -4.58 -15.63
C ASP A 601 -6.58 -4.71 -14.71
N VAL A 602 -6.01 -3.57 -14.29
CA VAL A 602 -4.92 -3.53 -13.32
C VAL A 602 -5.39 -4.15 -11.99
N LYS A 603 -4.56 -5.02 -11.44
CA LYS A 603 -4.78 -5.63 -10.12
C LYS A 603 -4.27 -4.72 -9.01
N SER A 604 -4.79 -4.91 -7.80
CA SER A 604 -4.34 -4.25 -6.58
C SER A 604 -2.86 -4.50 -6.30
N GLU A 605 -2.35 -5.72 -6.58
CA GLU A 605 -0.95 -6.07 -6.39
C GLU A 605 -0.32 -6.88 -7.55
N TYR A 606 0.98 -6.70 -7.73
CA TYR A 606 1.82 -7.54 -8.59
C TYR A 606 3.15 -7.86 -7.93
N PHE A 607 3.63 -9.09 -8.15
CA PHE A 607 4.99 -9.51 -7.82
C PHE A 607 5.76 -9.68 -9.12
N ILE A 608 6.91 -9.02 -9.23
CA ILE A 608 7.78 -9.07 -10.40
C ILE A 608 9.13 -9.61 -9.95
N ASP A 609 9.47 -10.80 -10.43
CA ASP A 609 10.81 -11.34 -10.26
C ASP A 609 11.77 -10.83 -11.34
N ILE A 610 13.06 -11.14 -11.21
CA ILE A 610 14.08 -10.64 -12.12
C ILE A 610 13.80 -11.06 -13.57
N GLY A 611 13.68 -10.08 -14.47
CA GLY A 611 13.47 -10.29 -15.90
C GLY A 611 12.03 -10.66 -16.28
N GLU A 612 11.10 -10.62 -15.34
CA GLU A 612 9.68 -10.77 -15.63
C GLU A 612 9.04 -9.46 -16.04
N THR A 613 7.97 -9.56 -16.82
CA THR A 613 7.20 -8.40 -17.28
C THR A 613 5.72 -8.68 -17.02
N ILE A 614 5.05 -7.72 -16.39
CA ILE A 614 3.59 -7.73 -16.26
C ILE A 614 2.97 -6.87 -17.35
N SER A 615 1.74 -7.18 -17.71
CA SER A 615 0.97 -6.37 -18.65
C SER A 615 -0.48 -6.26 -18.23
N PHE A 616 -1.05 -5.07 -18.42
CA PHE A 616 -2.46 -4.79 -18.20
C PHE A 616 -2.94 -3.74 -19.22
N ASN A 617 -4.24 -3.65 -19.41
CA ASN A 617 -4.92 -2.75 -20.31
C ASN A 617 -5.71 -1.70 -19.52
N SER A 618 -5.67 -0.47 -20.02
CA SER A 618 -6.51 0.62 -19.52
C SER A 618 -7.16 1.33 -20.68
N SER A 619 -8.45 1.62 -20.57
CA SER A 619 -9.23 2.28 -21.61
C SER A 619 -9.95 3.50 -21.07
N VAL A 620 -9.92 4.59 -21.83
CA VAL A 620 -10.70 5.79 -21.54
C VAL A 620 -11.52 6.18 -22.75
N THR A 621 -12.81 6.40 -22.53
CA THR A 621 -13.81 6.73 -23.54
C THR A 621 -14.30 8.15 -23.29
N VAL A 622 -14.04 9.07 -24.23
CA VAL A 622 -14.34 10.50 -24.07
C VAL A 622 -15.14 11.06 -25.24
N LYS A 623 -15.84 12.17 -25.01
CA LYS A 623 -16.47 12.96 -26.07
C LYS A 623 -15.43 13.54 -27.03
N SER A 624 -15.72 13.50 -28.32
CA SER A 624 -14.83 14.05 -29.36
C SER A 624 -14.62 15.55 -29.16
N GLY A 625 -13.35 15.98 -29.27
CA GLY A 625 -12.91 17.35 -28.96
C GLY A 625 -12.10 17.46 -27.66
N TYR A 626 -12.16 16.43 -26.80
CA TYR A 626 -11.41 16.35 -25.55
C TYR A 626 -10.18 15.41 -25.65
N LEU A 627 -9.18 15.58 -24.77
CA LEU A 627 -7.95 14.78 -24.73
C LEU A 627 -8.20 13.39 -24.11
N ASN A 628 -8.18 12.33 -24.90
CA ASN A 628 -8.37 10.93 -24.46
C ASN A 628 -7.13 10.32 -23.77
N GLY A 629 -6.27 11.11 -23.13
CA GLY A 629 -5.02 10.63 -22.53
C GLY A 629 -5.22 9.87 -21.22
N ILE A 630 -4.28 8.98 -20.90
CA ILE A 630 -4.18 8.30 -19.60
C ILE A 630 -2.85 8.68 -18.95
N SER A 631 -2.89 9.12 -17.70
CA SER A 631 -1.75 9.48 -16.87
C SER A 631 -1.31 8.28 -16.04
N PHE A 632 0.02 8.14 -15.92
CA PHE A 632 0.67 7.11 -15.12
C PHE A 632 1.68 7.77 -14.20
N THR A 633 1.46 7.68 -12.90
CA THR A 633 2.38 8.14 -11.87
C THR A 633 2.83 6.96 -11.03
N TYR A 634 4.08 6.97 -10.57
CA TYR A 634 4.62 5.87 -9.76
C TYR A 634 5.64 6.36 -8.75
N SER A 635 5.77 5.64 -7.63
CA SER A 635 6.52 6.08 -6.46
C SER A 635 8.02 5.75 -6.48
N ASN A 636 8.50 4.85 -7.35
CA ASN A 636 9.93 4.58 -7.46
C ASN A 636 10.40 4.46 -8.93
N ASN A 637 11.02 5.54 -9.40
CA ASN A 637 11.56 5.67 -10.77
C ASN A 637 12.82 4.85 -11.06
N ASP A 638 13.40 4.28 -10.02
CA ASP A 638 14.63 3.53 -10.08
C ASP A 638 14.42 2.02 -10.05
N LEU A 639 13.21 1.58 -9.70
CA LEU A 639 12.82 0.18 -9.72
C LEU A 639 12.16 -0.23 -11.03
N LEU A 640 11.25 0.61 -11.54
CA LEU A 640 10.37 0.25 -12.65
C LEU A 640 10.85 0.83 -13.97
N ASN A 641 10.78 0.01 -15.01
CA ASN A 641 10.76 0.46 -16.40
C ASN A 641 9.37 0.20 -16.96
N ILE A 642 8.69 1.26 -17.39
CA ILE A 642 7.31 1.22 -17.87
C ILE A 642 7.28 1.62 -19.34
N THR A 643 6.72 0.75 -20.18
CA THR A 643 6.46 1.02 -21.60
C THR A 643 4.98 0.86 -21.87
N TYR A 644 4.46 1.55 -22.90
CA TYR A 644 3.05 1.43 -23.27
C TYR A 644 2.84 1.61 -24.76
N ILE A 645 1.75 1.02 -25.25
CA ILE A 645 1.29 1.12 -26.63
C ILE A 645 -0.14 1.66 -26.61
N ASP A 646 -0.36 2.75 -27.36
CA ASP A 646 -1.63 3.45 -27.46
C ASP A 646 -2.34 3.12 -28.77
N ASN A 647 -3.58 2.64 -28.66
CA ASN A 647 -4.46 2.36 -29.78
C ASN A 647 -5.73 3.21 -29.67
N GLU A 648 -5.91 4.16 -30.59
CA GLU A 648 -7.13 4.95 -30.67
C GLU A 648 -8.19 4.28 -31.54
N ILE A 649 -9.38 4.09 -30.98
CA ILE A 649 -10.57 3.69 -31.74
C ILE A 649 -11.38 4.95 -32.01
N LYS A 650 -11.44 5.33 -33.29
CA LYS A 650 -12.30 6.42 -33.79
C LYS A 650 -13.62 5.82 -34.29
N PRO A 651 -14.77 6.46 -34.02
CA PRO A 651 -16.05 5.97 -34.48
C PRO A 651 -16.13 6.08 -36.00
N VAL A 652 -16.81 5.12 -36.63
CA VAL A 652 -16.90 5.00 -38.09
C VAL A 652 -17.71 6.16 -38.72
N ASP A 653 -18.59 6.80 -37.93
CA ASP A 653 -19.49 7.85 -38.43
C ASP A 653 -18.96 9.26 -38.19
N LYS A 654 -18.49 9.90 -39.27
CA LYS A 654 -18.02 11.30 -39.31
C LYS A 654 -19.11 12.37 -39.13
N TYR A 655 -20.38 12.00 -38.94
CA TYR A 655 -21.53 12.91 -39.07
C TYR A 655 -22.40 13.07 -37.82
N SER A 656 -21.98 12.63 -36.64
CA SER A 656 -22.69 12.94 -35.39
C SER A 656 -21.87 13.90 -34.51
N ASP A 657 -22.51 14.98 -34.05
CA ASP A 657 -21.96 15.92 -33.06
C ASP A 657 -21.67 15.26 -31.68
N ASN A 658 -22.04 13.97 -31.53
CA ASN A 658 -21.79 13.11 -30.36
C ASN A 658 -20.74 12.01 -30.63
N SER A 659 -19.78 12.23 -31.54
CA SER A 659 -18.71 11.25 -31.76
C SER A 659 -17.92 10.98 -30.46
N ILE A 660 -17.68 9.71 -30.15
CA ILE A 660 -16.94 9.23 -28.97
C ILE A 660 -15.56 8.76 -29.41
N LYS A 661 -14.49 9.10 -28.68
CA LYS A 661 -13.14 8.57 -28.91
C LYS A 661 -12.76 7.66 -27.76
N THR A 662 -12.23 6.47 -28.09
CA THR A 662 -11.70 5.55 -27.08
C THR A 662 -10.20 5.42 -27.26
N LEU A 663 -9.42 5.63 -26.20
CA LEU A 663 -8.01 5.26 -26.15
C LEU A 663 -7.88 3.97 -25.37
N ASN A 664 -7.29 2.95 -25.98
CA ASN A 664 -6.86 1.73 -25.29
C ASN A 664 -5.34 1.76 -25.16
N ARG A 665 -4.85 1.72 -23.93
CA ARG A 665 -3.43 1.64 -23.60
C ARG A 665 -3.10 0.27 -23.04
N GLN A 666 -2.18 -0.41 -23.70
CA GLN A 666 -1.56 -1.62 -23.17
C GLN A 666 -0.25 -1.21 -22.50
N VAL A 667 -0.12 -1.49 -21.20
CA VAL A 667 1.05 -1.14 -20.40
C VAL A 667 1.87 -2.40 -20.14
N GLN A 668 3.19 -2.26 -20.16
CA GLN A 668 4.14 -3.28 -19.74
C GLN A 668 5.07 -2.69 -18.67
N ILE A 669 5.24 -3.43 -17.57
CA ILE A 669 6.12 -3.05 -16.47
C ILE A 669 7.12 -4.16 -16.22
N THR A 670 8.39 -3.78 -16.17
CA THR A 670 9.53 -4.68 -15.89
C THR A 670 10.47 -4.02 -14.89
N ASN A 671 11.38 -4.80 -14.34
CA ASN A 671 12.49 -4.28 -13.54
C ASN A 671 13.46 -3.43 -14.39
N LYS A 672 13.81 -2.24 -13.90
CA LYS A 672 14.81 -1.34 -14.54
C LYS A 672 16.23 -1.87 -14.35
N TYR A 673 16.53 -2.39 -13.16
CA TYR A 673 17.80 -3.03 -12.82
C TYR A 673 17.55 -4.36 -12.13
N LYS A 674 18.25 -5.42 -12.56
CA LYS A 674 18.13 -6.78 -11.96
C LYS A 674 18.58 -6.84 -10.50
N THR A 675 19.50 -5.96 -10.11
CA THR A 675 20.12 -5.97 -8.77
C THR A 675 19.33 -5.17 -7.73
N LYS A 676 18.35 -4.35 -8.15
CA LYS A 676 17.53 -3.57 -7.22
C LYS A 676 16.21 -4.30 -6.99
N ASN A 677 15.84 -4.47 -5.73
CA ASN A 677 14.54 -4.95 -5.29
C ASN A 677 13.83 -3.82 -4.53
N GLY A 678 12.52 -3.95 -4.32
CA GLY A 678 11.77 -2.96 -3.55
C GLY A 678 10.30 -2.90 -3.94
N ILE A 679 9.67 -1.77 -3.58
CA ILE A 679 8.23 -1.57 -3.73
C ILE A 679 7.98 -0.26 -4.47
N SER A 680 7.03 -0.27 -5.40
CA SER A 680 6.55 0.94 -6.06
C SER A 680 5.04 0.88 -6.21
N SER A 681 4.35 1.95 -5.85
CA SER A 681 2.94 2.14 -6.19
C SER A 681 2.82 2.75 -7.58
N VAL A 682 1.80 2.36 -8.32
CA VAL A 682 1.43 2.87 -9.64
C VAL A 682 -0.01 3.38 -9.56
N VAL A 683 -0.24 4.59 -10.02
CA VAL A 683 -1.55 5.23 -10.08
C VAL A 683 -1.88 5.60 -11.51
N ILE A 684 -3.09 5.26 -11.93
CA ILE A 684 -3.59 5.39 -13.29
C ILE A 684 -4.84 6.26 -13.26
N THR A 685 -4.80 7.36 -14.01
CA THR A 685 -5.89 8.35 -14.08
C THR A 685 -6.15 8.80 -15.52
N PRO A 686 -7.39 9.18 -15.87
CA PRO A 686 -7.64 9.84 -17.14
C PRO A 686 -7.14 11.30 -17.11
N HIS A 687 -6.59 11.81 -18.23
CA HIS A 687 -6.08 13.19 -18.32
C HIS A 687 -7.18 14.23 -18.11
N ASN A 688 -8.38 13.98 -18.62
CA ASN A 688 -9.52 14.88 -18.44
C ASN A 688 -10.32 14.55 -17.18
N ASN A 689 -9.67 14.10 -16.11
CA ASN A 689 -10.32 14.05 -14.80
C ASN A 689 -10.52 15.47 -14.27
N GLN A 690 -11.37 16.23 -14.97
CA GLN A 690 -11.79 17.56 -14.56
C GLN A 690 -12.63 17.44 -13.30
N MET A 691 -12.84 18.55 -12.59
CA MET A 691 -13.62 18.54 -11.35
C MET A 691 -15.07 18.02 -11.53
N GLU A 692 -15.60 18.02 -12.76
CA GLU A 692 -16.90 17.45 -13.14
C GLU A 692 -16.89 15.92 -13.22
N CYS A 693 -15.71 15.32 -13.39
CA CYS A 693 -15.51 13.88 -13.46
C CYS A 693 -14.95 13.41 -12.12
N GLU A 694 -15.81 12.89 -11.24
CA GLU A 694 -15.38 12.22 -10.01
C GLU A 694 -14.94 10.78 -10.29
N ILE A 695 -14.07 10.58 -11.29
CA ILE A 695 -13.64 9.23 -11.68
C ILE A 695 -12.49 8.80 -10.75
N PRO A 696 -12.66 7.68 -10.00
CA PRO A 696 -11.63 7.20 -9.10
C PRO A 696 -10.37 6.75 -9.86
N PRO A 697 -9.17 7.08 -9.35
CA PRO A 697 -7.92 6.51 -9.87
C PRO A 697 -7.90 5.00 -9.69
N LYS A 698 -7.19 4.31 -10.58
CA LYS A 698 -6.85 2.89 -10.39
C LYS A 698 -5.44 2.80 -9.83
N LYS A 699 -5.28 2.10 -8.71
CA LYS A 699 -4.01 1.99 -7.98
C LYS A 699 -3.52 0.53 -7.99
N SER A 700 -2.21 0.35 -8.00
CA SER A 700 -1.56 -0.95 -7.92
C SER A 700 -0.24 -0.87 -7.17
N THR A 701 0.03 -1.81 -6.28
CA THR A 701 1.32 -1.95 -5.60
C THR A 701 2.16 -3.02 -6.28
N ILE A 702 3.35 -2.63 -6.73
CA ILE A 702 4.28 -3.50 -7.43
C ILE A 702 5.45 -3.85 -6.50
N TYR A 703 5.60 -5.14 -6.25
CA TYR A 703 6.67 -5.72 -5.47
C TYR A 703 7.74 -6.30 -6.39
N LEU A 704 8.91 -5.66 -6.46
CA LEU A 704 10.11 -6.23 -7.08
C LEU A 704 10.79 -7.10 -6.03
N LYS A 705 10.27 -8.31 -5.83
CA LYS A 705 10.78 -9.28 -4.86
C LYS A 705 10.34 -10.69 -5.26
N CYS A 706 10.80 -11.68 -4.49
CA CYS A 706 10.41 -13.06 -4.68
C CYS A 706 8.87 -13.24 -4.60
N PRO A 707 8.22 -13.79 -5.64
CA PRO A 707 6.82 -14.16 -5.57
C PRO A 707 6.59 -15.24 -4.48
N PRO A 708 5.50 -15.14 -3.69
CA PRO A 708 5.37 -15.88 -2.42
C PRO A 708 5.32 -17.40 -2.56
N LYS A 709 4.92 -17.93 -3.72
CA LYS A 709 4.82 -19.37 -3.97
C LYS A 709 5.89 -19.90 -4.94
N ARG A 710 6.89 -19.08 -5.24
CA ARG A 710 7.92 -19.43 -6.21
C ARG A 710 8.86 -20.51 -5.68
N ASN A 711 9.04 -21.58 -6.44
CA ASN A 711 9.88 -22.70 -6.09
C ASN A 711 10.52 -23.33 -7.34
N ILE A 712 11.57 -24.11 -7.14
CA ILE A 712 12.12 -24.97 -8.19
C ILE A 712 11.86 -26.43 -7.85
N ARG A 713 11.64 -27.25 -8.88
CA ARG A 713 11.40 -28.70 -8.75
C ARG A 713 12.40 -29.47 -9.61
N PHE A 714 12.83 -30.62 -9.12
CA PHE A 714 13.69 -31.54 -9.86
C PHE A 714 12.91 -32.21 -10.99
N ASN A 715 13.46 -32.20 -12.20
CA ASN A 715 12.81 -32.80 -13.36
C ASN A 715 13.10 -34.30 -13.41
N VAL A 716 12.07 -35.09 -13.10
CA VAL A 716 12.13 -36.54 -13.17
C VAL A 716 11.90 -37.00 -14.62
N SER A 717 12.78 -37.89 -15.11
CA SER A 717 12.65 -38.52 -16.43
C SER A 717 11.29 -39.22 -16.58
N ASP A 718 10.71 -39.18 -17.78
CA ASP A 718 9.41 -39.82 -18.07
C ASP A 718 9.30 -41.27 -17.63
N LYS A 719 10.41 -42.02 -17.67
CA LYS A 719 10.49 -43.40 -17.21
C LYS A 719 10.16 -43.58 -15.71
N TYR A 720 10.34 -42.53 -14.92
CA TYR A 720 10.32 -42.54 -13.47
C TYR A 720 9.26 -41.59 -12.87
N LYS A 721 8.43 -40.96 -13.71
CA LYS A 721 7.40 -40.01 -13.25
C LYS A 721 6.33 -40.66 -12.35
N ASP A 722 6.07 -41.95 -12.53
CA ASP A 722 5.08 -42.70 -11.73
C ASP A 722 5.61 -43.16 -10.38
N LEU A 723 6.90 -42.96 -10.08
CA LEU A 723 7.46 -43.28 -8.76
C LEU A 723 6.92 -42.29 -7.72
N THR A 724 6.49 -42.84 -6.60
CA THR A 724 6.01 -42.13 -5.41
C THR A 724 6.62 -42.76 -4.17
N CYS A 725 6.56 -42.09 -3.03
CA CYS A 725 7.05 -42.64 -1.77
C CYS A 725 6.29 -43.91 -1.35
N ASP A 726 5.05 -44.08 -1.79
CA ASP A 726 4.21 -45.23 -1.44
C ASP A 726 4.51 -46.48 -2.28
N ASN A 727 5.00 -46.30 -3.51
CA ASN A 727 5.25 -47.40 -4.45
C ASN A 727 6.74 -47.73 -4.66
N THR A 728 7.63 -47.05 -3.94
CA THR A 728 9.08 -47.26 -4.04
C THR A 728 9.59 -47.94 -2.78
N GLU A 729 10.14 -49.15 -2.89
CA GLU A 729 10.81 -49.80 -1.75
C GLU A 729 12.21 -49.20 -1.53
N TYR A 730 12.46 -48.67 -0.33
CA TYR A 730 13.76 -48.20 0.12
C TYR A 730 13.96 -48.52 1.62
N PRO A 731 15.20 -48.76 2.09
CA PRO A 731 15.46 -49.01 3.49
C PRO A 731 15.39 -47.74 4.34
N ASP A 732 14.94 -47.87 5.60
CA ASP A 732 14.80 -46.75 6.55
C ASP A 732 16.12 -46.04 6.88
N SER A 733 17.24 -46.76 6.75
CA SER A 733 18.58 -46.19 6.95
C SER A 733 19.59 -46.69 5.93
N PHE A 734 20.51 -45.79 5.57
CA PHE A 734 21.59 -46.04 4.63
C PHE A 734 22.94 -45.94 5.32
N LYS A 735 23.93 -46.61 4.74
CA LYS A 735 25.30 -46.64 5.26
C LYS A 735 26.26 -45.92 4.33
N TYR A 736 26.90 -44.87 4.84
CA TYR A 736 28.03 -44.21 4.20
C TYR A 736 29.34 -44.81 4.68
N PHE A 737 30.11 -45.36 3.74
CA PHE A 737 31.38 -46.00 4.04
C PHE A 737 32.46 -44.98 4.39
N LYS A 738 33.37 -45.36 5.30
CA LYS A 738 34.58 -44.58 5.61
C LYS A 738 35.31 -44.17 4.33
N LYS A 739 35.90 -42.97 4.32
CA LYS A 739 36.52 -42.30 3.16
C LYS A 739 35.57 -41.75 2.09
N TYR A 740 34.27 -42.09 2.13
CA TYR A 740 33.29 -41.63 1.14
C TYR A 740 32.28 -40.61 1.71
N TRP A 741 32.55 -40.08 2.90
CA TRP A 741 31.81 -38.96 3.46
C TRP A 741 32.76 -37.98 4.15
N LYS A 742 32.32 -36.74 4.29
CA LYS A 742 33.06 -35.61 4.82
C LYS A 742 32.20 -34.85 5.84
N ASN A 743 32.82 -34.45 6.95
CA ASN A 743 32.25 -33.44 7.83
C ASN A 743 32.63 -32.07 7.28
N TRP A 744 31.65 -31.35 6.72
CA TRP A 744 31.88 -30.04 6.10
C TRP A 744 32.34 -28.97 7.10
N GLN A 745 31.85 -29.00 8.34
CA GLN A 745 32.22 -28.03 9.39
C GLN A 745 33.68 -28.17 9.83
N LYS A 746 34.19 -29.41 9.92
CA LYS A 746 35.59 -29.67 10.29
C LYS A 746 36.53 -29.80 9.09
N ASN A 747 35.97 -29.80 7.88
CA ASN A 747 36.70 -30.13 6.66
C ASN A 747 37.43 -31.50 6.73
N GLU A 748 36.85 -32.48 7.45
CA GLU A 748 37.49 -33.78 7.72
C GLU A 748 36.80 -34.94 7.00
N ILE A 749 37.59 -35.87 6.45
CA ILE A 749 37.07 -37.10 5.85
C ILE A 749 36.71 -38.12 6.94
N GLY A 750 35.56 -38.77 6.76
CA GLY A 750 35.02 -39.80 7.64
C GLY A 750 35.97 -40.97 7.89
N LYS A 751 36.35 -41.16 9.16
CA LYS A 751 37.23 -42.26 9.60
C LYS A 751 36.48 -43.57 9.90
N LYS A 752 35.17 -43.50 10.16
CA LYS A 752 34.27 -44.62 10.45
C LYS A 752 33.07 -44.59 9.50
N ASP A 753 32.39 -45.72 9.37
CA ASP A 753 31.14 -45.75 8.63
C ASP A 753 30.06 -44.97 9.40
N LYS A 754 29.14 -44.31 8.67
CA LYS A 754 28.08 -43.46 9.20
C LYS A 754 26.73 -44.00 8.71
N HIS A 755 25.72 -44.03 9.58
CA HIS A 755 24.35 -44.39 9.20
C HIS A 755 23.48 -43.14 9.15
N GLU A 756 22.63 -43.05 8.14
CA GLU A 756 21.77 -41.89 7.87
C GLU A 756 20.35 -42.35 7.58
N THR A 757 19.37 -41.58 8.04
CA THR A 757 17.95 -41.82 7.80
C THR A 757 17.48 -41.12 6.53
N PHE A 758 16.46 -41.69 5.90
CA PHE A 758 15.82 -41.13 4.72
C PHE A 758 14.46 -40.55 5.02
N ASP A 759 14.17 -39.39 4.44
CA ASP A 759 12.85 -38.77 4.50
C ASP A 759 12.34 -38.57 3.07
N CYS A 760 11.46 -39.46 2.63
CA CYS A 760 10.93 -39.42 1.27
C CYS A 760 9.99 -38.21 1.05
N ASN A 761 9.31 -37.71 2.10
CA ASN A 761 8.46 -36.53 1.98
C ASN A 761 9.29 -35.28 1.65
N LEU A 762 10.54 -35.24 2.12
CA LEU A 762 11.45 -34.12 1.91
C LEU A 762 12.22 -34.19 0.58
N TYR A 763 12.69 -35.37 0.18
CA TYR A 763 13.54 -35.54 -1.02
C TYR A 763 12.81 -36.18 -2.22
N GLY A 764 11.56 -36.61 -2.06
CA GLY A 764 10.87 -37.45 -3.04
C GLY A 764 11.48 -38.86 -3.15
N PRO A 765 10.91 -39.73 -4.02
CA PRO A 765 11.38 -41.09 -4.20
C PRO A 765 12.81 -41.13 -4.79
N PRO A 766 13.71 -42.02 -4.32
CA PRO A 766 15.06 -42.14 -4.86
C PRO A 766 15.07 -42.56 -6.34
N ILE A 767 15.56 -41.69 -7.23
CA ILE A 767 15.58 -41.97 -8.66
C ILE A 767 16.76 -42.89 -9.02
N PRO A 768 16.52 -44.03 -9.71
CA PRO A 768 17.59 -44.99 -9.99
C PRO A 768 18.51 -44.51 -11.12
N VAL A 769 19.81 -44.45 -10.82
CA VAL A 769 20.88 -44.06 -11.75
C VAL A 769 21.95 -45.15 -11.82
N TYR A 770 22.42 -45.49 -13.01
CA TYR A 770 23.43 -46.53 -13.16
C TYR A 770 24.83 -45.99 -12.81
N TYR A 771 25.64 -46.77 -12.10
CA TYR A 771 26.94 -46.34 -11.59
C TYR A 771 27.93 -45.88 -12.69
N SER A 772 27.80 -46.36 -13.93
CA SER A 772 28.68 -45.91 -15.02
C SER A 772 28.07 -44.80 -15.88
N SER A 773 26.83 -44.39 -15.64
CA SER A 773 26.19 -43.30 -16.39
C SER A 773 26.45 -41.96 -15.71
N GLU A 774 26.86 -40.97 -16.51
CA GLU A 774 26.85 -39.57 -16.11
C GLU A 774 25.42 -39.12 -15.82
N PHE A 775 25.24 -38.35 -14.75
CA PHE A 775 23.95 -37.80 -14.36
C PHE A 775 23.97 -36.27 -14.44
N ILE A 776 23.11 -35.72 -15.29
CA ILE A 776 22.93 -34.28 -15.45
C ILE A 776 21.56 -33.92 -14.84
N PRO A 777 21.52 -33.28 -13.67
CA PRO A 777 20.26 -32.86 -13.08
C PRO A 777 19.70 -31.65 -13.81
N THR A 778 18.39 -31.67 -14.02
CA THR A 778 17.62 -30.55 -14.59
C THR A 778 16.49 -30.17 -13.64
N PHE A 779 16.10 -28.91 -13.68
CA PHE A 779 15.09 -28.34 -12.80
C PHE A 779 14.16 -27.42 -13.59
N SER A 780 12.98 -27.17 -13.06
CA SER A 780 12.02 -26.22 -13.60
C SER A 780 11.49 -25.30 -12.51
N LEU A 781 11.17 -24.07 -12.88
CA LEU A 781 10.64 -23.03 -12.02
C LEU A 781 9.10 -23.08 -12.02
N TYR A 782 8.50 -22.96 -10.83
CA TYR A 782 7.07 -23.00 -10.62
C TYR A 782 6.61 -21.86 -9.69
N ASP A 783 5.39 -21.38 -9.92
CA ASP A 783 4.64 -20.56 -8.97
C ASP A 783 3.47 -21.37 -8.41
N GLY A 784 3.60 -21.81 -7.16
CA GLY A 784 2.75 -22.86 -6.62
C GLY A 784 2.94 -24.13 -7.44
N ASP A 785 1.88 -24.54 -8.14
CA ASP A 785 1.87 -25.69 -9.06
C ASP A 785 1.93 -25.31 -10.54
N THR A 786 1.99 -24.01 -10.85
CA THR A 786 2.01 -23.52 -12.24
C THR A 786 3.44 -23.53 -12.77
N TYR A 787 3.69 -24.29 -13.84
CA TYR A 787 4.98 -24.29 -14.53
C TYR A 787 5.26 -22.94 -15.19
N ILE A 788 6.45 -22.38 -14.97
CA ILE A 788 6.89 -21.11 -15.56
C ILE A 788 7.87 -21.37 -16.71
N LYS A 789 9.04 -21.95 -16.40
CA LYS A 789 10.10 -22.26 -17.38
C LYS A 789 11.10 -23.30 -16.85
N GLU A 790 11.93 -23.84 -17.73
CA GLU A 790 13.11 -24.63 -17.32
C GLU A 790 14.17 -23.74 -16.67
N LEU A 791 14.91 -24.28 -15.71
CA LEU A 791 15.98 -23.57 -15.02
C LEU A 791 17.18 -23.40 -15.96
N ASP A 792 17.36 -22.18 -16.48
CA ASP A 792 18.49 -21.78 -17.32
C ASP A 792 19.62 -21.05 -16.55
N ALA A 793 19.57 -21.10 -15.23
CA ALA A 793 20.52 -20.46 -14.31
C ALA A 793 21.69 -21.36 -13.90
N GLU A 794 22.71 -20.73 -13.31
CA GLU A 794 23.78 -21.44 -12.60
C GLU A 794 23.34 -21.89 -11.21
N PHE A 795 23.59 -23.16 -10.90
CA PHE A 795 23.29 -23.77 -9.61
C PHE A 795 24.41 -24.67 -9.13
N VAL A 796 24.42 -24.95 -7.83
CA VAL A 796 25.36 -25.86 -7.18
C VAL A 796 24.60 -27.01 -6.54
N LEU A 797 25.29 -28.14 -6.39
CA LEU A 797 24.76 -29.33 -5.72
C LEU A 797 25.58 -29.67 -4.49
N ILE A 798 24.89 -29.94 -3.39
CA ILE A 798 25.49 -30.48 -2.18
C ILE A 798 24.75 -31.73 -1.75
N GLU A 799 25.49 -32.74 -1.29
CA GLU A 799 24.89 -33.89 -0.65
C GLU A 799 24.69 -33.59 0.85
N ASP A 800 23.43 -33.55 1.28
CA ASP A 800 23.00 -33.03 2.58
C ASP A 800 23.60 -33.79 3.76
N LYS A 801 23.92 -35.07 3.57
CA LYS A 801 24.45 -35.97 4.61
C LYS A 801 25.98 -36.07 4.61
N GLY A 802 26.64 -35.34 3.70
CA GLY A 802 28.09 -35.21 3.60
C GLY A 802 28.79 -36.27 2.77
N SER A 803 28.08 -37.09 1.99
CA SER A 803 28.70 -38.03 1.05
C SER A 803 29.55 -37.29 0.01
N ILE A 804 30.73 -37.83 -0.27
CA ILE A 804 31.65 -37.37 -1.32
C ILE A 804 31.89 -38.49 -2.34
N ALA A 805 30.94 -39.42 -2.47
CA ALA A 805 31.00 -40.56 -3.38
C ALA A 805 30.75 -40.20 -4.86
N TYR A 806 31.03 -38.96 -5.25
CA TYR A 806 30.83 -38.42 -6.60
C TYR A 806 31.95 -37.44 -7.01
N SER A 807 31.97 -37.10 -8.29
CA SER A 807 32.81 -36.10 -8.96
C SER A 807 31.95 -35.32 -9.91
N TYR A 808 32.38 -34.09 -10.21
CA TYR A 808 31.89 -33.37 -11.36
C TYR A 808 32.51 -33.91 -12.65
N SER A 809 31.71 -34.00 -13.71
CA SER A 809 32.14 -34.53 -15.00
C SER A 809 33.07 -33.57 -15.74
N LYS A 810 32.88 -32.25 -15.59
CA LYS A 810 33.78 -31.24 -16.17
C LYS A 810 34.92 -30.83 -15.25
N LYS A 811 36.08 -30.58 -15.85
CA LYS A 811 37.21 -29.91 -15.22
C LYS A 811 37.30 -28.46 -15.71
N LEU A 812 38.07 -27.62 -15.02
CA LEU A 812 38.21 -26.20 -15.40
C LEU A 812 38.75 -25.99 -16.83
N LYS A 813 39.58 -26.90 -17.34
CA LYS A 813 40.04 -26.89 -18.75
C LYS A 813 38.90 -27.01 -19.78
N ASP A 814 37.74 -27.53 -19.39
CA ASP A 814 36.59 -27.80 -20.26
C ASP A 814 35.54 -26.65 -20.17
N THR A 815 35.96 -25.51 -19.60
CA THR A 815 35.14 -24.32 -19.33
C THR A 815 35.84 -23.05 -19.82
N ASN A 816 35.10 -21.94 -19.92
CA ASN A 816 35.63 -20.64 -20.32
C ASN A 816 36.12 -19.78 -19.13
N CYS A 817 36.26 -20.37 -17.94
CA CYS A 817 36.70 -19.63 -16.76
C CYS A 817 38.04 -18.92 -16.99
N THR A 818 38.13 -17.67 -16.54
CA THR A 818 39.34 -16.84 -16.56
C THR A 818 39.96 -16.64 -15.18
N SER A 819 39.24 -17.00 -14.12
CA SER A 819 39.71 -17.08 -12.74
C SER A 819 39.35 -18.42 -12.08
N LYS A 820 39.94 -18.65 -10.89
CA LYS A 820 39.59 -19.80 -10.04
C LYS A 820 38.14 -19.66 -9.54
N PRO A 821 37.21 -20.57 -9.88
CA PRO A 821 35.86 -20.57 -9.32
C PRO A 821 35.86 -20.98 -7.85
N GLN A 822 34.81 -20.58 -7.14
CA GLN A 822 34.54 -21.00 -5.77
C GLN A 822 34.26 -22.51 -5.69
N THR A 823 34.55 -23.11 -4.54
CA THR A 823 34.26 -24.53 -4.25
C THR A 823 33.57 -24.69 -2.91
N TRP A 824 32.82 -25.79 -2.73
CA TRP A 824 32.16 -26.11 -1.46
C TRP A 824 33.09 -26.14 -0.25
N ALA A 825 34.32 -26.64 -0.43
CA ALA A 825 35.28 -26.71 0.67
C ALA A 825 35.71 -25.31 1.12
N GLU A 826 35.90 -24.38 0.20
CA GLU A 826 36.27 -22.99 0.50
C GLU A 826 35.07 -22.23 1.08
N MET A 827 33.89 -22.38 0.48
CA MET A 827 32.67 -21.71 0.94
C MET A 827 32.30 -22.13 2.35
N ALA A 828 32.39 -23.43 2.68
CA ALA A 828 32.09 -23.94 4.02
C ALA A 828 33.07 -23.45 5.10
N ILE A 829 34.34 -23.21 4.74
CA ILE A 829 35.33 -22.64 5.67
C ILE A 829 35.09 -21.14 5.85
N LYS A 830 34.78 -20.43 4.76
CA LYS A 830 34.59 -18.98 4.77
C LYS A 830 33.30 -18.55 5.47
N TYR A 831 32.24 -19.35 5.36
CA TYR A 831 30.93 -19.08 5.94
C TYR A 831 30.45 -20.28 6.77
N PRO A 832 30.89 -20.42 8.04
CA PRO A 832 30.57 -21.57 8.87
C PRO A 832 29.12 -21.49 9.39
N TYR A 833 28.17 -22.00 8.60
CA TYR A 833 26.77 -22.18 9.03
C TYR A 833 26.54 -23.58 9.61
N THR A 834 25.52 -23.69 10.48
CA THR A 834 25.06 -24.98 11.02
C THR A 834 24.49 -25.88 9.92
N ASP A 835 23.71 -25.29 9.02
CA ASP A 835 23.19 -25.92 7.81
C ASP A 835 24.06 -25.58 6.59
N ILE A 836 24.67 -26.60 6.00
CA ILE A 836 25.55 -26.48 4.82
C ILE A 836 24.80 -25.92 3.59
N THR A 837 23.47 -26.11 3.51
CA THR A 837 22.67 -25.64 2.38
C THR A 837 22.48 -24.11 2.36
N ASN A 838 22.89 -23.41 3.42
CA ASN A 838 22.85 -21.93 3.51
C ASN A 838 24.22 -21.27 3.27
N VAL A 839 25.27 -22.07 3.04
CA VAL A 839 26.66 -21.58 2.94
C VAL A 839 26.92 -20.87 1.61
N TRP A 840 26.37 -21.39 0.51
CA TRP A 840 26.58 -20.84 -0.83
C TRP A 840 25.25 -20.27 -1.34
N THR A 841 25.22 -18.96 -1.60
CA THR A 841 24.02 -18.20 -1.95
C THR A 841 24.30 -17.26 -3.11
N PRO A 842 23.27 -16.72 -3.80
CA PRO A 842 23.47 -15.71 -4.83
C PRO A 842 24.26 -14.48 -4.34
N ALA A 843 24.08 -14.08 -3.08
CA ALA A 843 24.75 -12.91 -2.50
C ALA A 843 26.28 -13.07 -2.35
N ASN A 844 26.77 -14.30 -2.25
CA ASN A 844 28.21 -14.58 -2.09
C ASN A 844 28.83 -15.30 -3.29
N TYR A 845 28.06 -15.50 -4.36
CA TYR A 845 28.52 -16.09 -5.61
C TYR A 845 29.37 -15.11 -6.43
N LYS A 846 30.41 -15.63 -7.08
CA LYS A 846 31.25 -14.90 -8.02
C LYS A 846 31.46 -15.75 -9.27
N SER A 847 31.07 -15.20 -10.42
CA SER A 847 31.36 -15.81 -11.72
C SER A 847 32.87 -15.89 -11.96
N CYS A 848 33.31 -17.01 -12.55
CA CYS A 848 34.72 -17.25 -12.87
C CYS A 848 35.21 -16.51 -14.13
N GLU A 849 34.35 -15.71 -14.78
CA GLU A 849 34.64 -15.02 -16.04
C GLU A 849 35.06 -13.55 -15.86
N ILE A 850 35.03 -13.03 -14.62
CA ILE A 850 35.20 -11.59 -14.36
C ILE A 850 36.67 -11.21 -14.12
N GLU A 851 37.41 -12.02 -13.37
CA GLU A 851 38.80 -11.73 -12.99
C GLU A 851 39.78 -12.59 -13.81
N LYS A 852 41.01 -12.11 -14.03
CA LYS A 852 42.10 -12.90 -14.62
C LYS A 852 43.10 -13.29 -13.55
N ASN A 853 43.06 -14.53 -13.11
CA ASN A 853 43.99 -15.09 -12.14
C ASN A 853 44.50 -16.44 -12.62
N ASP A 854 45.70 -16.85 -12.19
CA ASP A 854 46.24 -18.16 -12.55
C ASP A 854 45.60 -19.26 -11.68
N PHE A 855 45.21 -20.38 -12.29
CA PHE A 855 44.54 -21.48 -11.59
C PHE A 855 44.82 -22.85 -12.23
N ASN A 856 44.69 -23.90 -11.43
CA ASN A 856 44.93 -25.25 -11.89
C ASN A 856 43.78 -25.76 -12.77
N LYS A 857 44.02 -25.83 -14.08
CA LYS A 857 43.03 -26.29 -15.08
C LYS A 857 42.51 -27.72 -14.87
N LYS A 858 43.14 -28.53 -14.01
CA LYS A 858 42.72 -29.91 -13.70
C LYS A 858 41.69 -30.01 -12.56
N ASP A 859 41.42 -28.92 -11.85
CA ASP A 859 40.47 -28.93 -10.74
C ASP A 859 39.03 -29.19 -11.24
N GLU A 860 38.18 -29.71 -10.36
CA GLU A 860 36.76 -29.97 -10.65
C GLU A 860 35.97 -28.67 -10.72
N TYR A 861 35.13 -28.53 -11.75
CA TYR A 861 34.20 -27.41 -11.85
C TYR A 861 32.90 -27.78 -11.14
N GLN A 862 32.53 -27.06 -10.09
CA GLN A 862 31.41 -27.44 -9.20
C GLN A 862 30.08 -26.72 -9.49
N ILE A 863 30.09 -25.81 -10.46
CA ILE A 863 28.92 -25.06 -10.89
C ILE A 863 28.27 -25.80 -12.06
N LEU A 864 26.96 -25.98 -12.01
CA LEU A 864 26.18 -26.64 -13.05
C LEU A 864 25.21 -25.64 -13.68
N SER A 865 24.94 -25.83 -14.96
CA SER A 865 23.89 -25.13 -15.67
C SER A 865 23.48 -25.94 -16.90
N LEU A 866 22.30 -25.65 -17.44
CA LEU A 866 21.84 -26.26 -18.69
C LEU A 866 22.83 -26.00 -19.84
N ASN A 867 23.46 -24.81 -19.84
CA ASN A 867 24.40 -24.37 -20.86
C ASN A 867 25.75 -25.07 -20.77
N ASN A 868 26.27 -25.27 -19.55
CA ASN A 868 27.59 -25.89 -19.37
C ASN A 868 27.54 -27.42 -19.42
N LYS A 869 26.37 -28.06 -19.31
CA LYS A 869 26.17 -29.53 -19.34
C LYS A 869 27.13 -30.28 -18.39
N ASN A 870 27.48 -29.66 -17.26
CA ASN A 870 28.22 -30.33 -16.21
C ASN A 870 27.29 -31.31 -15.49
N GLY A 871 27.83 -32.44 -15.04
CA GLY A 871 27.08 -33.52 -14.43
C GLY A 871 27.87 -34.20 -13.32
N LEU A 872 27.32 -35.29 -12.80
CA LEU A 872 27.89 -36.09 -11.73
C LEU A 872 28.36 -37.45 -12.25
N ASN A 873 29.56 -37.84 -11.82
CA ASN A 873 30.18 -39.15 -12.01
C ASN A 873 30.40 -39.82 -10.65
N TRP A 874 30.18 -41.13 -10.56
CA TRP A 874 30.15 -41.85 -9.29
C TRP A 874 31.53 -42.45 -8.91
N LYS A 875 31.91 -42.38 -7.62
CA LYS A 875 33.23 -42.82 -7.10
C LYS A 875 33.17 -44.00 -6.10
N GLY A 876 31.98 -44.45 -5.70
CA GLY A 876 31.79 -45.47 -4.65
C GLY A 876 31.81 -46.93 -5.15
N GLN A 877 32.03 -47.88 -4.24
CA GLN A 877 32.16 -49.32 -4.57
C GLN A 877 30.90 -50.16 -4.31
N ASN A 878 29.80 -49.53 -3.90
CA ASN A 878 28.53 -50.19 -3.58
C ASN A 878 27.36 -49.33 -4.04
N ASN A 879 26.16 -49.92 -4.08
CA ASN A 879 24.94 -49.16 -4.28
C ASN A 879 24.81 -48.11 -3.16
N MET A 880 24.40 -46.90 -3.53
CA MET A 880 24.36 -45.76 -2.63
C MET A 880 23.06 -45.00 -2.83
N TYR A 881 22.53 -44.49 -1.73
CA TYR A 881 21.45 -43.51 -1.73
C TYR A 881 22.07 -42.17 -1.39
N LEU A 882 21.82 -41.16 -2.21
CA LEU A 882 22.39 -39.83 -2.05
C LEU A 882 21.26 -38.81 -2.01
N MET A 883 21.29 -37.92 -1.03
CA MET A 883 20.30 -36.86 -0.87
C MET A 883 20.93 -35.52 -1.25
N PHE A 884 20.44 -34.92 -2.32
CA PHE A 884 20.99 -33.68 -2.85
C PHE A 884 20.06 -32.50 -2.57
N THR A 885 20.67 -31.36 -2.24
CA THR A 885 20.05 -30.04 -2.39
C THR A 885 20.72 -29.31 -3.54
N ALA A 886 19.91 -28.90 -4.52
CA ALA A 886 20.27 -27.93 -5.53
C ALA A 886 19.98 -26.52 -5.05
N ILE A 887 20.92 -25.60 -5.28
CA ILE A 887 20.82 -24.20 -4.87
C ILE A 887 21.18 -23.34 -6.07
N VAL A 888 20.25 -22.49 -6.52
CA VAL A 888 20.54 -21.50 -7.55
C VAL A 888 21.45 -20.42 -6.97
N VAL A 889 22.55 -20.13 -7.66
CA VAL A 889 23.57 -19.17 -7.21
C VAL A 889 23.71 -17.96 -8.13
N ASP A 890 23.03 -17.95 -9.27
CA ASP A 890 23.00 -16.80 -10.18
C ASP A 890 22.24 -15.61 -9.55
N PRO A 891 22.91 -14.48 -9.24
CA PRO A 891 22.29 -13.31 -8.62
C PRO A 891 21.38 -12.53 -9.58
N GLU A 892 21.47 -12.78 -10.89
CA GLU A 892 20.65 -12.12 -11.90
C GLU A 892 19.44 -12.95 -12.34
N TYR A 893 19.20 -14.09 -11.69
CA TYR A 893 18.13 -15.00 -12.09
C TYR A 893 16.81 -14.78 -11.36
N SER A 894 16.85 -14.60 -10.03
CA SER A 894 15.65 -14.43 -9.21
C SER A 894 15.99 -13.76 -7.87
N TYR A 895 15.05 -12.99 -7.33
CA TYR A 895 15.10 -12.49 -5.96
C TYR A 895 14.85 -13.61 -4.92
N CYS A 896 14.36 -14.78 -5.35
CA CYS A 896 14.07 -15.91 -4.49
C CYS A 896 15.33 -16.70 -4.13
N THR A 897 15.38 -17.24 -2.91
CA THR A 897 16.34 -18.30 -2.57
C THR A 897 15.81 -19.64 -3.07
N LEU A 898 16.12 -19.96 -4.33
CA LEU A 898 15.61 -21.15 -5.00
C LEU A 898 16.43 -22.39 -4.61
N LYS A 899 15.75 -23.34 -3.97
CA LYS A 899 16.32 -24.65 -3.61
C LYS A 899 15.39 -25.78 -4.00
N ALA A 900 15.96 -26.90 -4.42
CA ALA A 900 15.23 -28.14 -4.67
C ALA A 900 15.97 -29.31 -4.01
N LYS A 901 15.22 -30.17 -3.34
CA LYS A 901 15.73 -31.40 -2.75
C LYS A 901 15.31 -32.59 -3.60
N PHE A 902 16.23 -33.51 -3.81
CA PHE A 902 15.96 -34.75 -4.54
C PHE A 902 16.87 -35.89 -4.07
N ALA A 903 16.43 -37.13 -4.24
CA ALA A 903 17.20 -38.32 -3.89
C ALA A 903 17.55 -39.17 -5.11
N LEU A 904 18.74 -39.78 -5.08
CA LEU A 904 19.20 -40.71 -6.11
C LEU A 904 19.54 -42.07 -5.50
N TYR A 905 19.21 -43.13 -6.21
CA TYR A 905 19.67 -44.49 -5.96
C TYR A 905 20.68 -44.91 -7.03
N VAL A 906 21.97 -44.84 -6.71
CA VAL A 906 23.02 -45.25 -7.64
C VAL A 906 23.24 -46.76 -7.49
N TYR A 907 23.04 -47.51 -8.57
CA TYR A 907 23.10 -48.97 -8.57
C TYR A 907 24.11 -49.53 -9.57
N GLY A 908 24.53 -50.78 -9.36
CA GLY A 908 25.43 -51.49 -10.27
C GLY A 908 26.91 -51.20 -10.05
N ALA A 909 27.27 -50.65 -8.88
CA ALA A 909 28.67 -50.46 -8.53
C ALA A 909 29.38 -51.82 -8.38
N SER A 910 30.63 -51.91 -8.85
CA SER A 910 31.35 -53.18 -8.89
C SER A 910 31.70 -53.70 -7.50
N MET A 911 31.36 -54.98 -7.26
CA MET A 911 31.77 -55.68 -6.04
C MET A 911 33.30 -55.64 -5.90
N LYS A 912 33.81 -55.52 -4.66
CA LYS A 912 35.26 -55.36 -4.41
C LYS A 912 36.08 -56.43 -5.15
N THR A 913 37.19 -56.03 -5.75
CA THR A 913 38.05 -56.89 -6.59
C THR A 913 38.45 -58.19 -5.89
N TYR A 914 38.72 -58.16 -4.57
CA TYR A 914 39.06 -59.38 -3.83
C TYR A 914 37.88 -60.36 -3.71
N LEU A 915 36.63 -59.88 -3.58
CA LEU A 915 35.43 -60.72 -3.55
C LEU A 915 35.19 -61.36 -4.92
N GLN A 916 35.41 -60.60 -5.99
CA GLN A 916 35.36 -61.13 -7.37
C GLN A 916 36.40 -62.23 -7.55
N LEU A 917 37.64 -62.01 -7.10
CA LEU A 917 38.70 -63.02 -7.13
C LEU A 917 38.36 -64.24 -6.28
N LEU A 918 37.77 -64.06 -5.09
CA LEU A 918 37.40 -65.15 -4.19
C LEU A 918 36.29 -66.03 -4.80
N LEU A 919 35.31 -65.43 -5.47
CA LEU A 919 34.27 -66.17 -6.20
C LEU A 919 34.84 -66.94 -7.39
N VAL A 920 35.74 -66.34 -8.17
CA VAL A 920 36.38 -66.98 -9.32
C VAL A 920 37.30 -68.12 -8.87
N PHE A 921 38.21 -67.88 -7.93
CA PHE A 921 39.10 -68.94 -7.43
C PHE A 921 38.33 -70.01 -6.65
N GLY A 922 37.32 -69.62 -5.87
CA GLY A 922 36.45 -70.56 -5.17
C GLY A 922 35.71 -71.50 -6.12
N SER A 923 35.13 -70.96 -7.19
CA SER A 923 34.46 -71.77 -8.22
C SER A 923 35.43 -72.67 -8.98
N ILE A 924 36.63 -72.20 -9.32
CA ILE A 924 37.69 -73.03 -9.93
C ILE A 924 38.07 -74.20 -9.01
N ILE A 925 38.29 -73.95 -7.71
CA ILE A 925 38.63 -74.99 -6.74
C ILE A 925 37.51 -76.03 -6.63
N ILE A 926 36.24 -75.60 -6.55
CA ILE A 926 35.08 -76.50 -6.49
C ILE A 926 35.01 -77.37 -7.75
N ILE A 927 35.22 -76.80 -8.94
CA ILE A 927 35.23 -77.55 -10.20
C ILE A 927 36.35 -78.60 -10.20
N VAL A 928 37.56 -78.24 -9.75
CA VAL A 928 38.68 -79.18 -9.65
C VAL A 928 38.37 -80.32 -8.68
N ILE A 929 37.78 -80.03 -7.52
CA ILE A 929 37.37 -81.04 -6.54
C ILE A 929 36.32 -81.98 -7.16
N LEU A 930 35.32 -81.45 -7.86
CA LEU A 930 34.30 -82.25 -8.54
C LEU A 930 34.90 -83.14 -9.63
N LEU A 931 35.87 -82.65 -10.40
CA LEU A 931 36.59 -83.46 -11.40
C LEU A 931 37.41 -84.58 -10.74
N ILE A 932 38.07 -84.31 -9.61
CA ILE A 932 38.81 -85.32 -8.85
C ILE A 932 37.86 -86.39 -8.30
N ILE A 933 36.74 -86.00 -7.69
CA ILE A 933 35.72 -86.92 -7.19
C ILE A 933 35.14 -87.77 -8.33
N SER A 934 34.82 -87.14 -9.46
CA SER A 934 34.33 -87.82 -10.67
C SER A 934 35.34 -88.86 -11.18
N PHE A 935 36.63 -88.51 -11.21
CA PHE A 935 37.71 -89.43 -11.59
C PHE A 935 37.80 -90.64 -10.65
N PHE A 936 37.71 -90.43 -9.33
CA PHE A 936 37.75 -91.53 -8.36
C PHE A 936 36.50 -92.40 -8.41
N LEU A 937 35.31 -91.82 -8.61
CA LEU A 937 34.06 -92.57 -8.82
C LEU A 937 34.11 -93.39 -10.11
N TYR A 938 34.62 -92.81 -11.20
CA TYR A 938 34.84 -93.51 -12.47
C TYR A 938 35.80 -94.69 -12.28
N LYS A 939 36.95 -94.47 -11.62
CA LYS A 939 37.93 -95.51 -11.32
C LYS A 939 37.34 -96.63 -10.45
N TYR A 940 36.57 -96.29 -9.42
CA TYR A 940 35.89 -97.24 -8.54
C TYR A 940 34.90 -98.13 -9.32
N TYR A 941 34.05 -97.54 -10.17
CA TYR A 941 33.10 -98.30 -10.98
C TYR A 941 33.78 -99.16 -12.05
N PHE A 942 34.86 -98.67 -12.67
CA PHE A 942 35.57 -99.40 -13.72
C PHE A 942 36.36 -100.60 -13.18
N LEU A 943 36.96 -100.49 -11.99
CA LEU A 943 37.65 -101.60 -11.32
C LEU A 943 36.67 -102.68 -10.87
N LYS A 944 35.49 -102.30 -10.34
CA LYS A 944 34.44 -103.25 -9.94
C LYS A 944 33.84 -104.04 -11.12
N LYS A 945 33.99 -103.53 -12.35
CA LYS A 945 33.57 -104.23 -13.58
C LYS A 945 34.59 -105.27 -14.04
N LYS A 946 35.88 -105.16 -13.68
CA LYS A 946 36.90 -106.18 -13.96
C LYS A 946 36.83 -107.39 -13.03
N GLU A 947 36.37 -107.23 -11.78
CA GLU A 947 36.18 -108.36 -10.85
C GLU A 947 34.93 -109.23 -11.12
N LYS A 948 34.01 -108.77 -12.00
CA LYS A 948 32.84 -109.58 -12.43
C LYS A 948 33.06 -110.35 -13.75
N VAL A 949 34.25 -110.28 -14.35
CA VAL A 949 34.61 -110.97 -15.61
C VAL A 949 35.90 -111.81 -15.44
N ALA A 950 36.24 -112.18 -14.20
CA ALA A 950 37.27 -113.17 -13.90
C ALA A 950 36.62 -114.48 -13.44
#